data_AF-A0A089LK40-F1
#
_entry.id   AF-A0A089LK40-F1
#
_cell.length_a   1.000
_cell.length_b   1.000
_cell.length_c   1.000
_cell.angle_alpha   90.00
_cell.angle_beta   90.00
_cell.angle_gamma   90.00
#
_symmetry.space_group_name_H-M   'P 1'
#
loop_
_entity.id
_entity.type
_entity.pdbx_description
1 polymer ?
#
loop_
_entity_poly.entity_id
_entity_poly.type
_entity_poly.pdbx_seq_one_letter_code
_entity_poly.pdbx_strand_id
1 'polypeptide(L)'
;MTKHTKGSFTLPGESGYEKLTLELAERWGADVIRDSDGTKLSDEIINAGYGIYSTICIIRDHNEWASQNPDKLQQSFLITNPKVAVQDYLSIYVMEDFFADQFRVNDSKEAFKYWQVVDRTTGEELPREQWNYDRESGNVVLTGITPWHKYTVSFMAYRIWEEISMYNHTTNNWTKDHLMQIDPMYSETQEYMLDWMEQWCVEHKETTVVRFTSLFYNFAWIWGSSERNRHLFSDWGSYDFTVSARALDLFAKKYGYSLTAEDFVNGGKYRVSHIPAEQRKLDWMEFINDFVIGFSKQLIDIVHSHGKLAYVFYDDSWVGMEPYNDRFEEFGFDGMIKCVFSGYEARMCSGVKVDTHEIRLHPYLFPVGLGGAPTFMEGGDPTLDAKKYWINIRRALLREPIDRMGLGGYLHLVEPYPDFCDYIEKIADEFREIKELHSKGKPYQVKTKVAVLHSWGKLRSWTLSGHFHETFMHDLIHINEALSGSPVEVQFIDFEDIRQGVLNNVDVVINAGAAGSAWSGGKHWNDSKVVDILTKWVYEGGTFIGVNQPSAVEGYDTFFRMAHVLGVDEDTGARVVHGRWAFEAKDELGLLPEGATIEAKQGIYLTDGAASVVQQSGGRITLSSNAFGKGKGIYLPSFEFNLENTRLLLNLIRYAGGELDDSKYITDNLYTECAYYPESKILVVINNSSETQKTSVETEFGVQTLELAPYDTVIKTIG
;
A
#
# COMPACT_ATOMS: atom_id res chain seq x y z
N MET A 1 24.15 -16.78 -20.68
CA MET A 1 24.52 -15.39 -20.35
C MET A 1 23.54 -14.51 -21.09
N THR A 2 22.75 -13.74 -20.35
CA THR A 2 21.83 -12.71 -20.87
C THR A 2 22.62 -11.69 -21.69
N LYS A 3 21.97 -11.07 -22.68
CA LYS A 3 22.65 -10.09 -23.54
C LYS A 3 22.74 -8.77 -22.78
N HIS A 4 23.97 -8.30 -22.53
CA HIS A 4 24.15 -6.99 -21.92
C HIS A 4 23.54 -5.88 -22.78
N THR A 5 22.63 -5.11 -22.19
CA THR A 5 21.90 -4.02 -22.86
C THR A 5 21.89 -2.77 -21.97
N LYS A 6 21.62 -1.59 -22.57
CA LYS A 6 21.58 -0.31 -21.85
C LYS A 6 20.19 0.28 -21.85
N GLY A 7 19.93 1.14 -20.88
CA GLY A 7 18.71 1.89 -20.68
C GLY A 7 17.76 1.26 -19.67
N SER A 8 16.64 1.97 -19.43
CA SER A 8 15.60 1.55 -18.48
C SER A 8 16.11 1.35 -17.04
N PHE A 9 17.22 2.02 -16.68
CA PHE A 9 17.84 1.92 -15.36
C PHE A 9 18.23 3.30 -14.83
N THR A 10 17.71 3.65 -13.65
CA THR A 10 17.99 4.89 -12.94
C THR A 10 18.98 4.62 -11.80
N LEU A 11 20.17 5.24 -11.88
CA LEU A 11 21.26 5.06 -10.92
C LEU A 11 21.38 6.28 -9.98
N PRO A 12 21.53 6.08 -8.65
CA PRO A 12 21.85 7.19 -7.75
C PRO A 12 23.30 7.66 -7.96
N GLY A 13 23.49 8.95 -8.22
CA GLY A 13 24.79 9.59 -8.40
C GLY A 13 25.18 10.42 -7.18
N GLU A 14 26.46 10.35 -6.80
CA GLU A 14 26.98 10.93 -5.57
C GLU A 14 28.19 11.83 -5.84
N SER A 15 28.13 13.08 -5.36
CA SER A 15 29.25 14.02 -5.51
C SER A 15 30.45 13.58 -4.69
N GLY A 16 31.65 13.65 -5.27
CA GLY A 16 32.88 13.09 -4.70
C GLY A 16 33.13 11.63 -5.07
N TYR A 17 32.17 10.97 -5.73
CA TYR A 17 32.23 9.60 -6.23
C TYR A 17 31.91 9.52 -7.72
N GLU A 18 32.33 10.54 -8.49
CA GLU A 18 32.05 10.67 -9.93
C GLU A 18 32.52 9.46 -10.72
N LYS A 19 33.77 9.03 -10.47
CA LYS A 19 34.36 7.87 -11.15
C LYS A 19 33.54 6.60 -10.91
N LEU A 20 33.17 6.33 -9.65
CA LEU A 20 32.36 5.17 -9.28
C LEU A 20 30.98 5.24 -9.95
N THR A 21 30.36 6.43 -9.92
CA THR A 21 29.06 6.70 -10.54
C THR A 21 29.08 6.35 -12.03
N LEU A 22 30.08 6.84 -12.77
CA LEU A 22 30.19 6.60 -14.21
C LEU A 22 30.57 5.16 -14.55
N GLU A 23 31.40 4.51 -13.73
CA GLU A 23 31.74 3.09 -13.88
C GLU A 23 30.52 2.19 -13.69
N LEU A 24 29.73 2.42 -12.63
CA LEU A 24 28.51 1.65 -12.37
C LEU A 24 27.38 2.00 -13.34
N ALA A 25 27.30 3.23 -13.83
CA ALA A 25 26.34 3.61 -14.85
C ALA A 25 26.57 2.84 -16.16
N GLU A 26 27.83 2.73 -16.60
CA GLU A 26 28.17 1.90 -17.76
C GLU A 26 27.88 0.42 -17.49
N ARG A 27 28.29 -0.07 -16.32
CA ARG A 27 28.20 -1.47 -15.93
C ARG A 27 26.78 -1.99 -15.75
N TRP A 28 25.90 -1.22 -15.11
CA TRP A 28 24.49 -1.59 -14.92
C TRP A 28 23.62 -1.19 -16.12
N GLY A 29 24.21 -0.48 -17.08
CA GLY A 29 23.53 0.01 -18.28
C GLY A 29 22.53 1.12 -17.97
N ALA A 30 22.86 2.02 -17.03
CA ALA A 30 22.03 3.17 -16.71
C ALA A 30 21.92 4.15 -17.90
N ASP A 31 20.75 4.72 -18.08
CA ASP A 31 20.49 5.84 -18.98
C ASP A 31 20.12 7.12 -18.24
N VAL A 32 19.85 7.00 -16.93
CA VAL A 32 19.46 8.10 -16.08
C VAL A 32 20.29 8.08 -14.79
N ILE A 33 20.72 9.26 -14.36
CA ILE A 33 21.33 9.47 -13.05
C ILE A 33 20.46 10.42 -12.22
N ARG A 34 20.26 10.05 -10.95
CA ARG A 34 19.48 10.80 -9.96
C ARG A 34 20.39 11.21 -8.81
N ASP A 35 20.22 12.42 -8.30
CA ASP A 35 20.96 12.92 -7.13
C ASP A 35 20.79 12.04 -5.88
N SER A 36 21.87 11.61 -5.23
CA SER A 36 21.78 10.96 -3.91
C SER A 36 21.18 11.88 -2.86
N ASP A 37 20.53 11.32 -1.83
CA ASP A 37 19.77 12.08 -0.84
C ASP A 37 20.59 13.16 -0.14
N GLY A 38 20.15 14.42 -0.28
CA GLY A 38 20.81 15.58 0.32
C GLY A 38 22.07 16.06 -0.41
N THR A 39 22.33 15.58 -1.63
CA THR A 39 23.48 15.97 -2.45
C THR A 39 23.06 16.70 -3.73
N LYS A 40 24.02 17.28 -4.44
CA LYS A 40 23.84 17.80 -5.80
C LYS A 40 24.81 17.06 -6.72
N LEU A 41 24.38 16.72 -7.93
CA LEU A 41 25.26 16.13 -8.92
C LEU A 41 26.38 17.12 -9.29
N SER A 42 27.58 16.61 -9.54
CA SER A 42 28.69 17.41 -10.03
C SER A 42 28.55 17.71 -11.52
N ASP A 43 29.21 18.78 -11.98
CA ASP A 43 29.24 19.13 -13.41
C ASP A 43 29.76 17.98 -14.27
N GLU A 44 30.66 17.14 -13.75
CA GLU A 44 31.17 15.97 -14.47
C GLU A 44 30.06 14.96 -14.75
N ILE A 45 29.24 14.63 -13.75
CA ILE A 45 28.11 13.68 -13.91
C ILE A 45 27.04 14.28 -14.83
N ILE A 46 26.70 15.56 -14.64
CA ILE A 46 25.69 16.26 -15.43
C ILE A 46 26.07 16.27 -16.92
N ASN A 47 27.34 16.52 -17.23
CA ASN A 47 27.83 16.60 -18.60
C ASN A 47 28.25 15.24 -19.19
N ALA A 48 28.05 14.13 -18.47
CA ALA A 48 28.44 12.79 -18.93
C ALA A 48 27.47 12.17 -19.96
N GLY A 49 26.37 12.84 -20.30
CA GLY A 49 25.43 12.45 -21.35
C GLY A 49 24.31 11.51 -20.92
N TYR A 50 24.07 11.36 -19.61
CA TYR A 50 22.92 10.64 -19.05
C TYR A 50 21.73 11.58 -18.88
N GLY A 51 20.51 11.02 -18.89
CA GLY A 51 19.33 11.77 -18.44
C GLY A 51 19.46 12.13 -16.96
N ILE A 52 18.99 13.32 -16.57
CA ILE A 52 19.13 13.80 -15.19
C ILE A 52 17.77 13.86 -14.54
N TYR A 53 17.59 13.04 -13.50
CA TYR A 53 16.45 13.12 -12.61
C TYR A 53 16.82 14.05 -11.46
N SER A 54 15.93 15.00 -11.18
CA SER A 54 16.09 15.88 -10.03
C SER A 54 14.89 15.73 -9.12
N THR A 55 15.17 15.35 -7.88
CA THR A 55 14.13 15.16 -6.87
C THR A 55 13.74 16.49 -6.25
N ILE A 56 12.43 16.76 -6.21
CA ILE A 56 11.87 17.89 -5.47
C ILE A 56 10.81 17.40 -4.50
N CYS A 57 10.76 18.03 -3.33
CA CYS A 57 9.66 17.90 -2.38
C CYS A 57 9.07 19.29 -2.22
N ILE A 58 8.00 19.58 -2.99
CA ILE A 58 7.54 20.95 -3.26
C ILE A 58 7.04 21.70 -2.02
N ILE A 59 6.77 20.99 -0.92
CA ILE A 59 6.30 21.56 0.35
C ILE A 59 7.39 21.76 1.41
N ARG A 60 8.64 21.33 1.17
CA ARG A 60 9.77 21.48 2.11
C ARG A 60 10.95 22.22 1.49
N ASP A 61 11.99 22.48 2.27
CA ASP A 61 13.18 23.28 1.89
C ASP A 61 12.86 24.79 1.68
N HIS A 62 11.74 25.25 2.23
CA HIS A 62 11.28 26.64 2.19
C HIS A 62 11.31 27.32 3.58
N ASN A 63 12.25 26.93 4.45
CA ASN A 63 12.28 27.37 5.87
C ASN A 63 12.29 28.89 6.05
N GLU A 64 12.95 29.64 5.16
CA GLU A 64 12.95 31.11 5.20
C GLU A 64 11.53 31.66 5.05
N TRP A 65 10.80 31.23 4.01
CA TRP A 65 9.42 31.64 3.78
C TRP A 65 8.49 31.14 4.89
N ALA A 66 8.65 29.89 5.31
CA ALA A 66 7.86 29.25 6.36
C ALA A 66 8.00 29.97 7.71
N SER A 67 9.21 30.44 8.05
CA SER A 67 9.46 31.19 9.28
C SER A 67 8.75 32.55 9.32
N GLN A 68 8.52 33.15 8.15
CA GLN A 68 7.78 34.41 8.00
C GLN A 68 6.26 34.19 7.87
N ASN A 69 5.83 32.96 7.61
CA ASN A 69 4.43 32.57 7.42
C ASN A 69 4.02 31.38 8.31
N PRO A 70 4.23 31.44 9.64
CA PRO A 70 3.99 30.31 10.54
C PRO A 70 2.52 29.88 10.64
N ASP A 71 1.59 30.73 10.21
CA ASP A 71 0.14 30.47 10.12
C ASP A 71 -0.25 29.62 8.88
N LYS A 72 0.67 29.47 7.92
CA LYS A 72 0.48 28.75 6.65
C LYS A 72 1.25 27.43 6.60
N LEU A 73 1.67 26.92 7.76
CA LEU A 73 2.18 25.57 7.88
C LEU A 73 1.04 24.56 7.81
N GLN A 74 1.35 23.34 7.39
CA GLN A 74 0.38 22.26 7.42
C GLN A 74 -0.07 21.95 8.85
N GLN A 75 -1.31 21.51 8.99
CA GLN A 75 -1.94 21.29 10.29
C GLN A 75 -2.47 19.87 10.38
N SER A 76 -2.92 19.50 11.57
CA SER A 76 -3.68 18.28 11.82
C SER A 76 -4.55 18.46 13.07
N PHE A 77 -5.54 17.57 13.25
CA PHE A 77 -6.15 17.38 14.55
C PHE A 77 -5.34 16.37 15.36
N LEU A 78 -5.14 16.68 16.64
CA LEU A 78 -4.60 15.78 17.65
C LEU A 78 -5.63 15.59 18.75
N ILE A 79 -5.53 14.47 19.47
CA ILE A 79 -6.42 14.15 20.59
C ILE A 79 -5.65 13.64 21.80
N THR A 80 -5.89 14.23 22.96
CA THR A 80 -5.25 13.80 24.21
C THR A 80 -5.66 12.38 24.59
N ASN A 81 -4.80 11.65 25.32
CA ASN A 81 -5.24 10.44 25.99
C ASN A 81 -6.44 10.73 26.92
N PRO A 82 -7.42 9.80 27.05
CA PRO A 82 -8.56 10.01 27.93
C PRO A 82 -8.13 10.16 29.39
N LYS A 83 -8.50 11.27 30.03
CA LYS A 83 -8.21 11.55 31.44
C LYS A 83 -9.48 11.35 32.28
N VAL A 84 -9.36 10.61 33.38
CA VAL A 84 -10.47 10.39 34.32
C VAL A 84 -10.58 11.58 35.26
N ALA A 85 -11.75 12.22 35.30
CA ALA A 85 -12.03 13.23 36.31
C ALA A 85 -12.29 12.54 37.66
N VAL A 86 -11.63 12.95 38.75
CA VAL A 86 -11.90 12.43 40.11
C VAL A 86 -12.78 13.39 40.93
N GLN A 87 -13.09 14.54 40.35
CA GLN A 87 -13.91 15.62 40.87
C GLN A 87 -14.59 16.34 39.71
N ASP A 88 -15.34 17.41 39.96
CA ASP A 88 -16.07 18.19 38.96
C ASP A 88 -15.19 19.18 38.17
N TYR A 89 -13.88 18.96 38.20
CA TYR A 89 -12.85 19.78 37.59
C TYR A 89 -11.72 18.90 37.06
N LEU A 90 -11.18 19.25 35.90
CA LEU A 90 -10.04 18.57 35.30
C LEU A 90 -9.20 19.54 34.46
N SER A 91 -7.89 19.50 34.60
CA SER A 91 -6.95 20.26 33.77
C SER A 91 -6.15 19.28 32.91
N ILE A 92 -6.11 19.51 31.59
CA ILE A 92 -5.47 18.61 30.63
C ILE A 92 -4.44 19.40 29.82
N TYR A 93 -3.16 19.04 29.95
CA TYR A 93 -2.10 19.60 29.11
C TYR A 93 -2.16 18.94 27.73
N VAL A 94 -2.48 19.72 26.69
CA VAL A 94 -2.84 19.15 25.38
C VAL A 94 -1.67 18.49 24.65
N MET A 95 -0.44 18.93 24.92
CA MET A 95 0.79 18.42 24.30
C MET A 95 1.51 17.34 25.15
N GLU A 96 0.89 16.83 26.22
CA GLU A 96 1.50 15.86 27.15
C GLU A 96 2.08 14.64 26.44
N ASP A 97 1.31 14.07 25.51
CA ASP A 97 1.63 12.80 24.86
C ASP A 97 2.34 12.96 23.51
N PHE A 98 2.44 14.18 22.97
CA PHE A 98 2.86 14.43 21.59
C PHE A 98 4.31 14.92 21.48
N PHE A 99 4.99 14.54 20.40
CA PHE A 99 6.37 14.96 20.19
C PHE A 99 6.45 16.46 19.87
N ALA A 100 7.04 17.22 20.78
CA ALA A 100 7.08 18.68 20.71
C ALA A 100 7.89 19.24 19.53
N ASP A 101 8.82 18.46 18.97
CA ASP A 101 9.56 18.88 17.77
C ASP A 101 8.75 18.66 16.49
N GLN A 102 7.74 17.79 16.52
CA GLN A 102 6.84 17.56 15.38
C GLN A 102 5.66 18.54 15.39
N PHE A 103 5.11 18.86 16.56
CA PHE A 103 3.84 19.58 16.67
C PHE A 103 3.92 20.82 17.56
N ARG A 104 3.18 21.86 17.14
CA ARG A 104 2.92 23.06 17.94
C ARG A 104 1.43 23.36 17.95
N VAL A 105 0.85 23.64 19.11
CA VAL A 105 -0.57 23.97 19.24
C VAL A 105 -0.96 25.14 18.32
N ASN A 106 -2.07 25.00 17.60
CA ASN A 106 -2.70 26.07 16.84
C ASN A 106 -3.91 26.62 17.62
N ASP A 107 -3.66 27.67 18.40
CA ASP A 107 -4.64 28.37 19.24
C ASP A 107 -5.15 29.68 18.61
N SER A 108 -4.94 29.85 17.29
CA SER A 108 -5.52 30.93 16.51
C SER A 108 -7.05 30.92 16.61
N LYS A 109 -7.68 32.07 16.40
CA LYS A 109 -9.15 32.19 16.50
C LYS A 109 -9.84 31.29 15.47
N GLU A 110 -9.22 31.15 14.31
CA GLU A 110 -9.67 30.37 13.16
C GLU A 110 -9.65 28.88 13.47
N ALA A 111 -8.62 28.40 14.17
CA ALA A 111 -8.49 27.00 14.57
C ALA A 111 -9.27 26.66 15.84
N PHE A 112 -9.32 27.57 16.82
CA PHE A 112 -9.89 27.32 18.14
C PHE A 112 -11.40 27.05 18.11
N LYS A 113 -12.12 27.46 17.05
CA LYS A 113 -13.54 27.12 16.84
C LYS A 113 -13.78 25.64 16.51
N TYR A 114 -12.76 24.92 16.07
CA TYR A 114 -12.82 23.50 15.73
C TYR A 114 -12.39 22.56 16.86
N TRP A 115 -11.89 23.11 17.97
CA TRP A 115 -11.51 22.30 19.12
C TRP A 115 -12.76 21.76 19.82
N GLN A 116 -12.71 20.50 20.24
CA GLN A 116 -13.81 19.83 20.92
C GLN A 116 -13.31 19.21 22.23
N VAL A 117 -14.15 19.21 23.26
CA VAL A 117 -13.94 18.39 24.45
C VAL A 117 -15.08 17.41 24.54
N VAL A 118 -14.76 16.13 24.65
CA VAL A 118 -15.77 15.05 24.65
C VAL A 118 -15.67 14.28 25.95
N ASP A 119 -16.83 14.10 26.59
CA ASP A 119 -17.03 13.09 27.63
C ASP A 119 -17.09 11.72 26.94
N ARG A 120 -16.01 10.95 27.04
CA ARG A 120 -15.90 9.62 26.44
C ARG A 120 -16.69 8.54 27.18
N THR A 121 -17.20 8.84 28.37
CA THR A 121 -18.09 7.92 29.09
C THR A 121 -19.50 7.98 28.53
N THR A 122 -20.00 9.18 28.18
CA THR A 122 -21.35 9.35 27.59
C THR A 122 -21.35 9.46 26.07
N GLY A 123 -20.22 9.84 25.47
CA GLY A 123 -20.09 10.17 24.06
C GLY A 123 -20.52 11.60 23.72
N GLU A 124 -20.82 12.45 24.71
CA GLU A 124 -21.34 13.79 24.51
C GLU A 124 -20.22 14.84 24.46
N GLU A 125 -20.33 15.80 23.53
CA GLU A 125 -19.45 16.98 23.51
C GLU A 125 -19.83 17.94 24.63
N LEU A 126 -18.83 18.45 25.37
CA LEU A 126 -19.03 19.44 26.40
C LEU A 126 -19.34 20.81 25.79
N PRO A 127 -20.34 21.54 26.33
CA PRO A 127 -20.59 22.93 25.95
C PRO A 127 -19.35 23.81 26.12
N ARG A 128 -19.19 24.78 25.22
CA ARG A 128 -18.02 25.67 25.19
C ARG A 128 -17.82 26.46 26.48
N GLU A 129 -18.89 26.73 27.22
CA GLU A 129 -18.87 27.46 28.48
C GLU A 129 -18.28 26.64 29.63
N GLN A 130 -18.20 25.32 29.49
CA GLN A 130 -17.69 24.42 30.53
C GLN A 130 -16.17 24.23 30.47
N TRP A 131 -15.50 24.84 29.48
CA TRP A 131 -14.07 24.70 29.34
C TRP A 131 -13.38 25.92 28.72
N ASN A 132 -12.10 26.11 29.08
CA ASN A 132 -11.26 27.17 28.53
C ASN A 132 -9.84 26.66 28.28
N TYR A 133 -9.20 27.16 27.22
CA TYR A 133 -7.77 26.94 26.98
C TYR A 133 -6.95 28.08 27.60
N ASP A 134 -6.08 27.72 28.54
CA ASP A 134 -5.09 28.63 29.11
C ASP A 134 -3.79 28.55 28.31
N ARG A 135 -3.51 29.61 27.54
CA ARG A 135 -2.36 29.70 26.64
C ARG A 135 -1.02 29.65 27.37
N GLU A 136 -0.92 30.21 28.57
CA GLU A 136 0.35 30.28 29.30
C GLU A 136 0.78 28.91 29.78
N SER A 137 -0.16 28.12 30.32
CA SER A 137 0.14 26.77 30.81
C SER A 137 -0.05 25.67 29.76
N GLY A 138 -0.70 25.97 28.63
CA GLY A 138 -1.04 25.00 27.60
C GLY A 138 -2.14 24.00 28.01
N ASN A 139 -2.89 24.32 29.06
CA ASN A 139 -3.94 23.43 29.58
C ASN A 139 -5.32 23.80 29.06
N VAL A 140 -6.14 22.80 28.78
CA VAL A 140 -7.59 22.96 28.76
C VAL A 140 -8.13 22.64 30.14
N VAL A 141 -8.83 23.60 30.72
CA VAL A 141 -9.45 23.52 32.04
C VAL A 141 -10.94 23.26 31.86
N LEU A 142 -11.42 22.15 32.43
CA LEU A 142 -12.81 21.70 32.42
C LEU A 142 -13.44 21.94 33.79
N THR A 143 -14.67 22.47 33.83
CA THR A 143 -15.39 22.80 35.06
C THR A 143 -16.84 22.34 35.01
N GLY A 144 -17.41 21.94 36.15
CA GLY A 144 -18.79 21.46 36.22
C GLY A 144 -19.01 20.11 35.53
N ILE A 145 -17.93 19.35 35.35
CA ILE A 145 -17.94 18.04 34.69
C ILE A 145 -18.35 16.92 35.66
N THR A 146 -18.76 15.76 35.14
CA THR A 146 -19.13 14.62 35.98
C THR A 146 -17.88 13.88 36.48
N PRO A 147 -17.71 13.68 37.80
CA PRO A 147 -16.64 12.83 38.34
C PRO A 147 -16.75 11.38 37.83
N TRP A 148 -15.61 10.71 37.74
CA TRP A 148 -15.38 9.34 37.27
C TRP A 148 -15.59 9.12 35.77
N HIS A 149 -15.95 10.17 35.03
CA HIS A 149 -16.00 10.13 33.58
C HIS A 149 -14.61 10.37 32.96
N LYS A 150 -14.44 9.91 31.72
CA LYS A 150 -13.22 10.14 30.93
C LYS A 150 -13.43 11.28 29.97
N TYR A 151 -12.49 12.20 29.89
CA TYR A 151 -12.55 13.34 28.98
C TYR A 151 -11.33 13.37 28.07
N THR A 152 -11.54 13.83 26.84
CA THR A 152 -10.47 14.09 25.88
C THR A 152 -10.63 15.47 25.27
N VAL A 153 -9.52 16.09 24.91
CA VAL A 153 -9.49 17.32 24.11
C VAL A 153 -9.00 16.97 22.72
N SER A 154 -9.79 17.31 21.72
CA SER A 154 -9.41 17.28 20.31
C SER A 154 -9.05 18.71 19.88
N PHE A 155 -7.82 18.94 19.43
CA PHE A 155 -7.27 20.27 19.17
C PHE A 155 -6.48 20.31 17.86
N MET A 156 -6.35 21.50 17.27
CA MET A 156 -5.52 21.68 16.08
C MET A 156 -4.07 21.95 16.44
N ALA A 157 -3.15 21.36 15.68
CA ALA A 157 -1.73 21.62 15.79
C ALA A 157 -1.13 21.94 14.42
N TYR A 158 -0.16 22.85 14.39
CA TYR A 158 0.78 22.98 13.29
C TYR A 158 1.76 21.81 13.31
N ARG A 159 2.07 21.28 12.13
CA ARG A 159 3.13 20.30 11.92
C ARG A 159 4.40 21.06 11.55
N ILE A 160 5.33 21.15 12.49
CA ILE A 160 6.53 22.01 12.41
C ILE A 160 7.80 21.27 12.00
N TRP A 161 7.70 19.97 11.73
CA TRP A 161 8.76 19.15 11.15
C TRP A 161 8.15 18.15 10.19
N GLU A 162 8.51 18.24 8.90
CA GLU A 162 8.07 17.33 7.85
C GLU A 162 8.51 15.89 8.14
N GLU A 163 7.60 14.93 8.00
CA GLU A 163 7.74 13.62 8.62
C GLU A 163 8.84 12.75 8.00
N ILE A 164 9.03 12.81 6.67
CA ILE A 164 10.13 12.06 6.03
C ILE A 164 11.47 12.68 6.40
N SER A 165 11.57 14.01 6.39
CA SER A 165 12.77 14.72 6.85
C SER A 165 13.05 14.45 8.32
N MET A 166 12.03 14.34 9.17
CA MET A 166 12.16 14.01 10.59
C MET A 166 12.72 12.59 10.76
N TYR A 167 12.15 11.61 10.06
CA TYR A 167 12.64 10.24 10.06
C TYR A 167 14.09 10.15 9.58
N ASN A 168 14.42 10.79 8.46
CA ASN A 168 15.77 10.77 7.90
C ASN A 168 16.78 11.49 8.81
N HIS A 169 16.39 12.61 9.42
CA HIS A 169 17.25 13.36 10.33
C HIS A 169 17.58 12.54 11.58
N THR A 170 16.57 11.91 12.18
CA THR A 170 16.74 11.09 13.39
C THR A 170 17.47 9.78 13.11
N THR A 171 17.18 9.11 11.99
CA THR A 171 17.85 7.87 11.57
C THR A 171 19.32 8.08 11.25
N ASN A 172 19.66 9.19 10.56
CA ASN A 172 21.02 9.48 10.12
C ASN A 172 21.81 10.43 11.04
N ASN A 173 21.24 10.80 12.20
CA ASN A 173 21.83 11.75 13.15
C ASN A 173 22.29 13.07 12.49
N TRP A 174 21.45 13.63 11.62
CA TRP A 174 21.76 14.92 11.00
C TRP A 174 21.75 16.05 12.05
N THR A 175 22.44 17.15 11.75
CA THR A 175 22.51 18.34 12.63
C THR A 175 21.99 19.61 11.95
N LYS A 176 21.35 19.46 10.78
CA LYS A 176 20.75 20.55 10.00
C LYS A 176 19.39 20.98 10.55
N ASP A 177 18.93 22.17 10.16
CA ASP A 177 17.63 22.68 10.59
C ASP A 177 16.48 21.71 10.27
N HIS A 178 15.49 21.68 11.18
CA HIS A 178 14.25 20.92 10.97
C HIS A 178 13.45 21.57 9.84
N LEU A 179 13.11 20.79 8.82
CA LEU A 179 12.40 21.31 7.66
C LEU A 179 10.92 21.43 7.97
N MET A 180 10.38 22.65 7.85
CA MET A 180 8.96 22.92 8.00
C MET A 180 8.23 22.66 6.68
N GLN A 181 6.96 22.28 6.78
CA GLN A 181 6.10 21.97 5.65
C GLN A 181 5.01 23.03 5.46
N ILE A 182 4.98 23.62 4.27
CA ILE A 182 4.05 24.69 3.91
C ILE A 182 2.74 24.12 3.35
N ASP A 183 1.61 24.77 3.64
CA ASP A 183 0.28 24.32 3.20
C ASP A 183 -0.17 25.09 1.95
N PRO A 184 -0.25 24.43 0.78
CA PRO A 184 -0.72 25.06 -0.45
C PRO A 184 -2.23 25.36 -0.43
N MET A 185 -2.97 24.99 0.62
CA MET A 185 -4.38 25.41 0.76
C MET A 185 -4.53 26.95 0.82
N TYR A 186 -3.46 27.66 1.22
CA TYR A 186 -3.41 29.13 1.24
C TYR A 186 -2.92 29.69 -0.09
N SER A 187 -3.61 30.70 -0.60
CA SER A 187 -3.33 31.37 -1.88
C SER A 187 -1.90 31.92 -1.95
N GLU A 188 -1.42 32.52 -0.87
CA GLU A 188 -0.09 33.10 -0.77
C GLU A 188 1.01 32.04 -0.83
N THR A 189 0.73 30.84 -0.31
CA THR A 189 1.62 29.68 -0.47
C THR A 189 1.63 29.21 -1.93
N GLN A 190 0.47 29.18 -2.59
CA GLN A 190 0.38 28.78 -4.00
C GLN A 190 1.19 29.73 -4.90
N GLU A 191 1.01 31.04 -4.75
CA GLU A 191 1.76 32.05 -5.50
C GLU A 191 3.28 31.85 -5.32
N TYR A 192 3.72 31.69 -4.07
CA TYR A 192 5.13 31.42 -3.77
C TYR A 192 5.66 30.13 -4.42
N MET A 193 4.91 29.03 -4.33
CA MET A 193 5.32 27.73 -4.88
C MET A 193 5.36 27.74 -6.42
N LEU A 194 4.42 28.44 -7.08
CA LEU A 194 4.42 28.59 -8.53
C LEU A 194 5.63 29.42 -9.00
N ASP A 195 5.90 30.55 -8.35
CA ASP A 195 7.07 31.39 -8.64
C ASP A 195 8.38 30.62 -8.39
N TRP A 196 8.43 29.85 -7.30
CA TRP A 196 9.59 29.00 -7.00
C TRP A 196 9.78 27.93 -8.07
N MET A 197 8.71 27.27 -8.52
CA MET A 197 8.79 26.21 -9.52
C MET A 197 9.30 26.73 -10.86
N GLU A 198 8.80 27.90 -11.28
CA GLU A 198 9.26 28.60 -12.47
C GLU A 198 10.77 28.89 -12.40
N GLN A 199 11.21 29.50 -11.30
CA GLN A 199 12.62 29.83 -11.10
C GLN A 199 13.49 28.56 -11.02
N TRP A 200 13.01 27.52 -10.34
CA TRP A 200 13.71 26.25 -10.21
C TRP A 200 13.94 25.60 -11.58
N CYS A 201 12.93 25.59 -12.46
CA CYS A 201 13.07 25.09 -13.82
C CYS A 201 14.09 25.86 -14.65
N VAL A 202 14.15 27.19 -14.50
CA VAL A 202 15.14 28.06 -15.17
C VAL A 202 16.57 27.77 -14.70
N GLU A 203 16.75 27.48 -13.41
CA GLU A 203 18.06 27.19 -12.81
C GLU A 203 18.56 25.79 -13.14
N HIS A 204 17.66 24.81 -13.29
CA HIS A 204 17.99 23.39 -13.49
C HIS A 204 17.79 22.97 -14.95
N LYS A 205 18.50 23.64 -15.87
CA LYS A 205 18.34 23.42 -17.33
C LYS A 205 18.63 21.98 -17.76
N GLU A 206 19.60 21.34 -17.13
CA GLU A 206 20.08 19.99 -17.45
C GLU A 206 19.11 18.89 -16.99
N THR A 207 18.18 19.19 -16.07
CA THR A 207 17.17 18.22 -15.63
C THR A 207 16.27 17.81 -16.79
N THR A 208 16.18 16.51 -17.04
CA THR A 208 15.27 15.93 -18.04
C THR A 208 13.93 15.53 -17.42
N VAL A 209 13.95 15.07 -16.17
CA VAL A 209 12.75 14.69 -15.41
C VAL A 209 12.76 15.31 -14.03
N VAL A 210 11.68 16.03 -13.73
CA VAL A 210 11.36 16.49 -12.38
C VAL A 210 10.65 15.36 -11.65
N ARG A 211 11.31 14.81 -10.64
CA ARG A 211 10.78 13.76 -9.77
C ARG A 211 10.13 14.41 -8.55
N PHE A 212 8.82 14.55 -8.56
CA PHE A 212 8.02 14.96 -7.40
C PHE A 212 8.08 13.86 -6.33
N THR A 213 8.59 14.17 -5.14
CA THR A 213 8.71 13.27 -3.97
C THR A 213 8.15 13.95 -2.72
N SER A 214 6.83 14.02 -2.58
CA SER A 214 5.81 13.66 -3.57
C SER A 214 5.03 14.91 -3.92
N LEU A 215 3.78 15.04 -3.48
CA LEU A 215 2.98 16.25 -3.65
C LEU A 215 2.91 17.03 -2.34
N PHE A 216 1.73 17.12 -1.73
CA PHE A 216 1.47 18.09 -0.67
C PHE A 216 1.32 17.46 0.71
N TYR A 217 0.60 16.35 0.83
CA TYR A 217 0.20 15.82 2.13
C TYR A 217 0.80 14.44 2.37
N ASN A 218 1.61 14.35 3.42
CA ASN A 218 2.18 13.11 3.93
C ASN A 218 1.10 12.17 4.47
N PHE A 219 1.42 10.88 4.46
CA PHE A 219 0.64 9.94 5.23
C PHE A 219 0.63 10.31 6.71
N ALA A 220 -0.42 9.92 7.41
CA ALA A 220 -0.54 10.24 8.83
C ALA A 220 0.54 9.48 9.60
N TRP A 221 1.46 10.19 10.27
CA TRP A 221 2.50 9.62 11.10
C TRP A 221 2.73 10.48 12.35
N ILE A 222 2.05 10.15 13.44
CA ILE A 222 2.02 10.94 14.67
C ILE A 222 3.03 10.38 15.66
N TRP A 223 4.03 11.18 16.03
CA TRP A 223 5.02 10.79 17.03
C TRP A 223 4.62 11.23 18.44
N GLY A 224 4.89 10.35 19.40
CA GLY A 224 4.68 10.58 20.81
C GLY A 224 5.89 11.20 21.50
N SER A 225 5.65 11.82 22.66
CA SER A 225 6.69 12.40 23.51
C SER A 225 7.58 11.35 24.18
N SER A 226 7.08 10.12 24.35
CA SER A 226 7.82 9.01 24.96
C SER A 226 8.50 8.14 23.91
N GLU A 227 9.81 7.90 24.05
CA GLU A 227 10.53 6.91 23.22
C GLU A 227 9.95 5.50 23.34
N ARG A 228 9.35 5.17 24.49
CA ARG A 228 8.70 3.87 24.72
C ARG A 228 7.39 3.70 23.94
N ASN A 229 6.84 4.80 23.43
CA ASN A 229 5.64 4.83 22.60
C ASN A 229 5.79 5.91 21.53
N ARG A 230 6.85 5.79 20.73
CA ARG A 230 7.23 6.83 19.79
C ARG A 230 6.25 6.98 18.64
N HIS A 231 5.62 5.90 18.18
CA HIS A 231 4.71 5.92 17.03
C HIS A 231 3.26 5.78 17.50
N LEU A 232 2.57 6.90 17.73
CA LEU A 232 1.19 6.91 18.23
C LEU A 232 0.18 6.49 17.16
N PHE A 233 0.44 6.86 15.90
CA PHE A 233 -0.43 6.54 14.78
C PHE A 233 0.38 6.55 13.47
N SER A 234 0.17 5.55 12.61
CA SER A 234 0.70 5.52 11.24
C SER A 234 -0.33 4.89 10.30
N ASP A 235 -0.69 5.57 9.21
CA ASP A 235 -1.55 5.04 8.16
C ASP A 235 -1.33 5.76 6.82
N TRP A 236 -0.87 5.02 5.81
CA TRP A 236 -0.44 5.52 4.51
C TRP A 236 -1.53 6.19 3.67
N GLY A 237 -2.79 5.86 3.93
CA GLY A 237 -3.97 6.28 3.19
C GLY A 237 -4.93 7.09 4.05
N SER A 238 -4.52 7.44 5.27
CA SER A 238 -5.26 8.35 6.13
C SER A 238 -5.14 9.79 5.63
N TYR A 239 -6.25 10.53 5.73
CA TYR A 239 -6.36 11.95 5.41
C TYR A 239 -6.20 12.84 6.65
N ASP A 240 -5.85 12.30 7.82
CA ASP A 240 -5.74 13.05 9.08
C ASP A 240 -4.68 14.18 9.04
N PHE A 241 -3.72 14.12 8.11
CA PHE A 241 -2.69 15.16 7.87
C PHE A 241 -3.03 16.17 6.78
N THR A 242 -4.21 16.07 6.15
CA THR A 242 -4.65 16.98 5.07
C THR A 242 -5.44 18.20 5.59
N VAL A 243 -5.56 18.33 6.92
CA VAL A 243 -6.48 19.27 7.55
C VAL A 243 -5.81 20.60 7.83
N SER A 244 -6.51 21.70 7.56
CA SER A 244 -6.20 23.02 8.11
C SER A 244 -7.49 23.80 8.37
N ALA A 245 -7.43 24.84 9.23
CA ALA A 245 -8.63 25.64 9.53
C ALA A 245 -9.24 26.25 8.25
N ARG A 246 -8.38 26.64 7.30
CA ARG A 246 -8.79 27.10 5.98
C ARG A 246 -9.43 25.99 5.14
N ALA A 247 -8.84 24.80 5.09
CA ALA A 247 -9.40 23.66 4.36
C ALA A 247 -10.81 23.31 4.86
N LEU A 248 -11.03 23.33 6.17
CA LEU A 248 -12.35 23.08 6.78
C LEU A 248 -13.39 24.15 6.42
N ASP A 249 -12.99 25.42 6.40
CA ASP A 249 -13.87 26.53 5.98
C ASP A 249 -14.25 26.43 4.49
N LEU A 250 -13.29 26.07 3.64
CA LEU A 250 -13.51 25.86 2.21
C LEU A 250 -14.38 24.62 1.94
N PHE A 251 -14.17 23.55 2.69
CA PHE A 251 -15.03 22.37 2.66
C PHE A 251 -16.47 22.73 3.01
N ALA A 252 -16.69 23.45 4.12
CA ALA A 252 -18.03 23.84 4.54
C ALA A 252 -18.72 24.74 3.50
N LYS A 253 -17.97 25.62 2.83
CA LYS A 253 -18.48 26.43 1.73
C LYS A 253 -18.90 25.59 0.52
N LYS A 254 -18.17 24.51 0.20
CA LYS A 254 -18.46 23.62 -0.95
C LYS A 254 -19.60 22.64 -0.67
N TYR A 255 -19.58 21.96 0.47
CA TYR A 255 -20.51 20.88 0.80
C TYR A 255 -21.73 21.34 1.62
N GLY A 256 -21.71 22.57 2.15
CA GLY A 256 -22.85 23.15 2.87
C GLY A 256 -22.99 22.66 4.32
N TYR A 257 -22.01 21.93 4.86
CA TYR A 257 -21.96 21.52 6.27
C TYR A 257 -20.51 21.51 6.79
N SER A 258 -20.34 21.65 8.10
CA SER A 258 -19.02 21.65 8.73
C SER A 258 -18.62 20.26 9.25
N LEU A 259 -17.35 19.91 9.04
CA LEU A 259 -16.69 18.82 9.74
C LEU A 259 -16.22 19.30 11.12
N THR A 260 -16.08 18.35 12.05
CA THR A 260 -15.58 18.57 13.40
C THR A 260 -14.30 17.77 13.63
N ALA A 261 -13.60 17.99 14.74
CA ALA A 261 -12.41 17.21 15.06
C ALA A 261 -12.70 15.70 15.13
N GLU A 262 -13.87 15.28 15.63
CA GLU A 262 -14.30 13.88 15.67
C GLU A 262 -14.47 13.21 14.28
N ASP A 263 -14.63 13.99 13.22
CA ASP A 263 -14.60 13.46 11.86
C ASP A 263 -13.20 12.95 11.46
N PHE A 264 -12.16 13.31 12.21
CA PHE A 264 -10.77 12.92 12.00
C PHE A 264 -10.28 12.03 13.14
N VAL A 265 -10.18 12.58 14.35
CA VAL A 265 -9.56 11.87 15.48
C VAL A 265 -10.36 10.67 15.97
N ASN A 266 -11.68 10.63 15.72
CA ASN A 266 -12.56 9.48 15.98
C ASN A 266 -12.33 8.85 17.37
N GLY A 267 -12.38 9.68 18.42
CA GLY A 267 -12.09 9.24 19.79
C GLY A 267 -10.72 8.62 20.04
N GLY A 268 -9.71 8.97 19.24
CA GLY A 268 -8.34 8.45 19.32
C GLY A 268 -8.05 7.28 18.40
N LYS A 269 -9.07 6.78 17.70
CA LYS A 269 -8.90 5.70 16.71
C LYS A 269 -8.40 6.21 15.36
N TYR A 270 -8.53 7.52 15.12
CA TYR A 270 -8.33 8.17 13.83
C TYR A 270 -9.19 7.58 12.71
N ARG A 271 -9.10 8.13 11.49
CA ARG A 271 -9.85 7.62 10.33
C ARG A 271 -9.03 6.65 9.50
N VAL A 272 -8.67 5.52 10.13
CA VAL A 272 -7.89 4.46 9.48
C VAL A 272 -8.48 3.96 8.16
N SER A 273 -7.60 3.61 7.23
CA SER A 273 -7.90 2.98 5.94
C SER A 273 -8.44 1.55 6.11
N HIS A 274 -8.14 0.91 7.24
CA HIS A 274 -8.60 -0.45 7.54
C HIS A 274 -10.08 -0.55 7.96
N ILE A 275 -10.80 0.56 8.09
CA ILE A 275 -12.23 0.60 8.43
C ILE A 275 -13.01 1.21 7.27
N PRO A 276 -14.22 0.69 6.92
CA PRO A 276 -15.03 1.26 5.85
C PRO A 276 -15.26 2.76 6.05
N ALA A 277 -15.13 3.53 4.98
CA ALA A 277 -15.36 4.98 5.03
C ALA A 277 -16.85 5.30 5.17
N GLU A 278 -17.14 6.30 6.00
CA GLU A 278 -18.46 6.93 6.06
C GLU A 278 -18.51 8.11 5.07
N GLN A 279 -19.72 8.57 4.71
CA GLN A 279 -19.91 9.63 3.72
C GLN A 279 -19.08 10.89 4.02
N ARG A 280 -18.99 11.32 5.28
CA ARG A 280 -18.21 12.51 5.66
C ARG A 280 -16.72 12.37 5.35
N LYS A 281 -16.15 11.16 5.47
CA LYS A 281 -14.77 10.86 5.08
C LYS A 281 -14.63 10.86 3.55
N LEU A 282 -15.58 10.26 2.83
CA LEU A 282 -15.57 10.24 1.36
C LEU A 282 -15.65 11.65 0.77
N ASP A 283 -16.53 12.50 1.31
CA ASP A 283 -16.65 13.91 0.89
C ASP A 283 -15.36 14.68 1.17
N TRP A 284 -14.70 14.43 2.30
CA TRP A 284 -13.39 15.03 2.60
C TRP A 284 -12.29 14.55 1.65
N MET A 285 -12.25 13.26 1.34
CA MET A 285 -11.29 12.69 0.38
C MET A 285 -11.47 13.31 -1.00
N GLU A 286 -12.71 13.43 -1.48
CA GLU A 286 -13.03 14.09 -2.75
C GLU A 286 -12.62 15.57 -2.74
N PHE A 287 -12.92 16.30 -1.65
CA PHE A 287 -12.50 17.70 -1.49
C PHE A 287 -10.98 17.89 -1.60
N ILE A 288 -10.21 17.04 -0.91
CA ILE A 288 -8.75 17.11 -0.94
C ILE A 288 -8.22 16.66 -2.31
N ASN A 289 -8.78 15.60 -2.90
CA ASN A 289 -8.38 15.14 -4.23
C ASN A 289 -8.59 16.21 -5.31
N ASP A 290 -9.72 16.92 -5.29
CA ASP A 290 -9.97 18.06 -6.18
C ASP A 290 -8.89 19.15 -6.08
N PHE A 291 -8.52 19.48 -4.84
CA PHE A 291 -7.48 20.47 -4.59
C PHE A 291 -6.10 19.99 -5.06
N VAL A 292 -5.74 18.75 -4.72
CA VAL A 292 -4.45 18.17 -5.07
C VAL A 292 -4.31 18.07 -6.58
N ILE A 293 -5.33 17.59 -7.32
CA ILE A 293 -5.37 17.60 -8.79
C ILE A 293 -5.16 19.03 -9.32
N GLY A 294 -6.00 19.97 -8.90
CA GLY A 294 -6.05 21.31 -9.47
C GLY A 294 -4.76 22.12 -9.27
N PHE A 295 -4.12 21.99 -8.10
CA PHE A 295 -2.88 22.73 -7.84
C PHE A 295 -1.65 22.01 -8.40
N SER A 296 -1.58 20.68 -8.34
CA SER A 296 -0.47 19.92 -8.92
C SER A 296 -0.40 20.11 -10.43
N LYS A 297 -1.55 20.15 -11.12
CA LYS A 297 -1.59 20.41 -12.55
C LYS A 297 -0.89 21.72 -12.93
N GLN A 298 -1.04 22.78 -12.14
CA GLN A 298 -0.38 24.07 -12.42
C GLN A 298 1.14 23.96 -12.29
N LEU A 299 1.64 23.23 -11.29
CA LEU A 299 3.08 22.97 -11.12
C LEU A 299 3.64 22.10 -12.25
N ILE A 300 2.90 21.10 -12.69
CA ILE A 300 3.27 20.21 -13.80
C ILE A 300 3.26 20.96 -15.13
N ASP A 301 2.25 21.80 -15.38
CA ASP A 301 2.18 22.64 -16.58
C ASP A 301 3.42 23.58 -16.67
N ILE A 302 3.92 24.08 -15.54
CA ILE A 302 5.22 24.82 -15.49
C ILE A 302 6.37 23.90 -15.93
N VAL A 303 6.51 22.72 -15.34
CA VAL A 303 7.56 21.74 -15.71
C VAL A 303 7.56 21.46 -17.21
N HIS A 304 6.38 21.20 -17.78
CA HIS A 304 6.19 20.94 -19.19
C HIS A 304 6.54 22.14 -20.07
N SER A 305 6.21 23.37 -19.64
CA SER A 305 6.55 24.59 -20.38
C SER A 305 8.06 24.80 -20.54
N HIS A 306 8.86 24.23 -19.62
CA HIS A 306 10.33 24.21 -19.67
C HIS A 306 10.90 22.97 -20.37
N GLY A 307 10.06 22.16 -21.04
CA GLY A 307 10.47 21.00 -21.83
C GLY A 307 10.98 19.82 -21.00
N LYS A 308 10.54 19.70 -19.74
CA LYS A 308 10.91 18.62 -18.81
C LYS A 308 9.72 17.69 -18.61
N LEU A 309 9.97 16.44 -18.25
CA LEU A 309 8.92 15.50 -17.83
C LEU A 309 8.65 15.63 -16.33
N ALA A 310 7.43 15.35 -15.91
CA ALA A 310 6.99 15.35 -14.51
C ALA A 310 6.64 13.94 -14.06
N TYR A 311 7.47 13.35 -13.20
CA TYR A 311 7.21 12.03 -12.61
C TYR A 311 6.84 12.21 -11.15
N VAL A 312 5.91 11.40 -10.64
CA VAL A 312 5.52 11.44 -9.23
C VAL A 312 5.89 10.15 -8.50
N PHE A 313 6.30 10.28 -7.25
CA PHE A 313 6.61 9.16 -6.38
C PHE A 313 5.37 8.72 -5.60
N TYR A 314 5.01 7.44 -5.70
CA TYR A 314 3.87 6.85 -4.99
C TYR A 314 4.25 6.32 -3.62
N ASP A 315 4.81 7.20 -2.81
CA ASP A 315 5.06 7.04 -1.38
C ASP A 315 5.12 8.46 -0.75
N ASP A 316 5.50 8.61 0.52
CA ASP A 316 5.66 9.90 1.21
C ASP A 316 4.39 10.79 1.14
N SER A 317 4.51 11.98 0.54
CA SER A 317 3.44 13.00 0.43
C SER A 317 2.41 12.74 -0.68
N TRP A 318 1.84 11.54 -0.71
CA TRP A 318 0.92 11.09 -1.77
C TRP A 318 -0.58 11.21 -1.42
N VAL A 319 -0.94 11.56 -0.18
CA VAL A 319 -2.35 11.60 0.23
C VAL A 319 -3.12 12.65 -0.57
N GLY A 320 -4.26 12.24 -1.13
CA GLY A 320 -5.06 13.06 -2.06
C GLY A 320 -4.70 12.87 -3.54
N MET A 321 -3.59 12.20 -3.87
CA MET A 321 -3.21 11.87 -5.24
C MET A 321 -4.13 10.82 -5.87
N GLU A 322 -4.46 9.78 -5.08
CA GLU A 322 -5.37 8.68 -5.47
C GLU A 322 -5.07 8.04 -6.84
N PRO A 323 -3.94 7.33 -7.02
CA PRO A 323 -3.48 6.85 -8.35
C PRO A 323 -4.42 5.90 -9.11
N TYR A 324 -5.33 5.23 -8.39
CA TYR A 324 -6.34 4.34 -8.96
C TYR A 324 -7.71 5.00 -9.16
N ASN A 325 -7.84 6.28 -8.84
CA ASN A 325 -9.02 7.07 -9.16
C ASN A 325 -9.09 7.30 -10.68
N ASP A 326 -10.30 7.29 -11.24
CA ASP A 326 -10.52 7.54 -12.67
C ASP A 326 -10.06 8.92 -13.15
N ARG A 327 -9.90 9.86 -12.21
CA ARG A 327 -9.46 11.23 -12.47
C ARG A 327 -7.93 11.42 -12.41
N PHE A 328 -7.15 10.37 -12.17
CA PHE A 328 -5.70 10.50 -12.02
C PHE A 328 -5.00 11.10 -13.26
N GLU A 329 -5.52 10.87 -14.46
CA GLU A 329 -4.96 11.45 -15.69
C GLU A 329 -5.12 13.00 -15.75
N GLU A 330 -6.02 13.60 -14.94
CA GLU A 330 -6.20 15.05 -14.86
C GLU A 330 -4.94 15.78 -14.34
N PHE A 331 -4.06 15.09 -13.60
CA PHE A 331 -2.79 15.67 -13.14
C PHE A 331 -1.87 16.02 -14.32
N GLY A 332 -1.77 15.15 -15.32
CA GLY A 332 -0.83 15.26 -16.44
C GLY A 332 0.59 14.77 -16.13
N PHE A 333 0.78 13.85 -15.18
CA PHE A 333 2.10 13.22 -14.97
C PHE A 333 2.51 12.37 -16.17
N ASP A 334 3.78 12.44 -16.54
CA ASP A 334 4.37 11.61 -17.59
C ASP A 334 4.77 10.21 -17.05
N GLY A 335 5.03 10.11 -15.74
CA GLY A 335 5.48 8.87 -15.14
C GLY A 335 5.20 8.74 -13.65
N MET A 336 5.25 7.49 -13.20
CA MET A 336 5.03 7.09 -11.81
C MET A 336 6.22 6.28 -11.33
N ILE A 337 6.73 6.59 -10.14
CA ILE A 337 7.80 5.85 -9.49
C ILE A 337 7.23 5.23 -8.22
N LYS A 338 7.39 3.92 -8.02
CA LYS A 338 7.00 3.24 -6.77
C LYS A 338 8.19 2.53 -6.17
N CYS A 339 8.40 2.66 -4.88
CA CYS A 339 9.35 1.76 -4.23
C CYS A 339 8.76 0.38 -3.96
N VAL A 340 9.55 -0.65 -4.20
CA VAL A 340 9.07 -2.04 -4.20
C VAL A 340 9.98 -2.96 -3.39
N PHE A 341 9.33 -3.84 -2.65
CA PHE A 341 9.86 -4.97 -1.89
C PHE A 341 9.25 -6.30 -2.36
N SER A 342 8.01 -6.24 -2.86
CA SER A 342 7.17 -7.40 -3.17
C SER A 342 6.48 -7.26 -4.53
N GLY A 343 5.87 -8.35 -5.02
CA GLY A 343 5.22 -8.39 -6.32
C GLY A 343 3.99 -7.49 -6.43
N TYR A 344 3.16 -7.42 -5.38
CA TYR A 344 1.95 -6.59 -5.43
C TYR A 344 2.25 -5.09 -5.59
N GLU A 345 3.40 -4.60 -5.12
CA GLU A 345 3.80 -3.20 -5.26
C GLU A 345 4.26 -2.88 -6.68
N ALA A 346 4.86 -3.85 -7.37
CA ALA A 346 5.10 -3.75 -8.81
C ALA A 346 3.75 -3.68 -9.57
N ARG A 347 2.76 -4.48 -9.15
CA ARG A 347 1.39 -4.39 -9.70
C ARG A 347 0.75 -3.03 -9.40
N MET A 348 0.91 -2.51 -8.19
CA MET A 348 0.46 -1.16 -7.81
C MET A 348 0.99 -0.12 -8.79
N CYS A 349 2.29 -0.16 -9.10
CA CYS A 349 2.91 0.77 -10.06
C CYS A 349 2.32 0.58 -11.47
N SER A 350 2.38 -0.65 -12.01
CA SER A 350 1.96 -0.96 -13.39
C SER A 350 0.51 -0.60 -13.71
N GLY A 351 -0.38 -0.61 -12.71
CA GLY A 351 -1.81 -0.35 -12.90
C GLY A 351 -2.20 1.13 -12.95
N VAL A 352 -1.27 2.04 -12.65
CA VAL A 352 -1.53 3.50 -12.69
C VAL A 352 -1.54 3.98 -14.14
N LYS A 353 -2.44 4.90 -14.48
CA LYS A 353 -2.53 5.45 -15.84
C LYS A 353 -1.51 6.57 -16.07
N VAL A 354 -0.31 6.19 -16.51
CA VAL A 354 0.78 7.08 -16.95
C VAL A 354 1.54 6.42 -18.10
N ASP A 355 2.37 7.20 -18.79
CA ASP A 355 3.15 6.70 -19.93
C ASP A 355 4.40 5.91 -19.49
N THR A 356 4.97 6.21 -18.33
CA THR A 356 6.15 5.52 -17.80
C THR A 356 5.96 5.02 -16.37
N HIS A 357 6.15 3.72 -16.16
CA HIS A 357 6.21 3.12 -14.83
C HIS A 357 7.65 2.80 -14.44
N GLU A 358 8.08 3.30 -13.29
CA GLU A 358 9.40 3.01 -12.74
C GLU A 358 9.28 2.38 -11.35
N ILE A 359 10.07 1.33 -11.10
CA ILE A 359 10.21 0.73 -9.78
C ILE A 359 11.56 1.07 -9.17
N ARG A 360 11.57 1.56 -7.93
CA ARG A 360 12.80 1.79 -7.17
C ARG A 360 13.03 0.60 -6.24
N LEU A 361 14.07 -0.16 -6.53
CA LEU A 361 14.39 -1.40 -5.83
C LEU A 361 14.91 -1.18 -4.41
N HIS A 362 14.82 -2.25 -3.63
CA HIS A 362 15.53 -2.46 -2.39
C HIS A 362 16.60 -3.57 -2.54
N PRO A 363 17.62 -3.60 -1.66
CA PRO A 363 17.83 -2.71 -0.52
C PRO A 363 18.13 -1.26 -0.93
N TYR A 364 17.63 -0.30 -0.15
CA TYR A 364 18.05 1.09 -0.27
C TYR A 364 19.53 1.16 0.14
N LEU A 365 20.34 1.95 -0.56
CA LEU A 365 21.79 2.00 -0.35
C LEU A 365 22.11 2.81 0.92
N PHE A 366 21.77 2.25 2.09
CA PHE A 366 22.00 2.77 3.44
C PHE A 366 22.67 1.72 4.33
N PRO A 367 23.40 2.13 5.40
CA PRO A 367 24.05 1.18 6.30
C PRO A 367 23.08 0.18 6.93
N VAL A 368 21.90 0.66 7.34
CA VAL A 368 20.83 -0.14 7.94
C VAL A 368 19.59 -0.14 7.04
N GLY A 369 18.99 -1.32 6.88
CA GLY A 369 17.71 -1.52 6.21
C GLY A 369 16.52 -1.26 7.13
N LEU A 370 15.33 -1.65 6.65
CA LEU A 370 14.09 -1.54 7.41
C LEU A 370 14.18 -2.28 8.75
N GLY A 371 13.63 -1.68 9.81
CA GLY A 371 13.68 -2.24 11.16
C GLY A 371 15.06 -2.18 11.83
N GLY A 372 16.04 -1.52 11.23
CA GLY A 372 17.39 -1.33 11.79
C GLY A 372 18.34 -2.50 11.56
N ALA A 373 17.99 -3.47 10.71
CA ALA A 373 18.87 -4.58 10.37
C ALA A 373 20.09 -4.07 9.55
N PRO A 374 21.30 -4.61 9.75
CA PRO A 374 22.47 -4.22 8.96
C PRO A 374 22.30 -4.65 7.50
N THR A 375 22.59 -3.75 6.57
CA THR A 375 22.56 -4.02 5.12
C THR A 375 23.91 -3.69 4.49
N PHE A 376 24.24 -2.40 4.33
CA PHE A 376 25.56 -1.97 3.83
C PHE A 376 26.50 -1.60 4.98
N MET A 377 26.62 -2.49 5.96
CA MET A 377 27.55 -2.38 7.08
C MET A 377 27.98 -3.77 7.58
N GLU A 378 28.82 -3.80 8.62
CA GLU A 378 29.25 -5.05 9.23
C GLU A 378 28.06 -5.92 9.66
N GLY A 379 28.06 -7.19 9.24
CA GLY A 379 26.98 -8.15 9.50
C GLY A 379 25.83 -8.15 8.48
N GLY A 380 25.81 -7.24 7.51
CA GLY A 380 24.82 -7.21 6.44
C GLY A 380 25.20 -8.07 5.22
N ASP A 381 24.18 -8.54 4.49
CA ASP A 381 24.32 -9.26 3.21
C ASP A 381 23.39 -8.63 2.15
N PRO A 382 23.81 -7.50 1.54
CA PRO A 382 22.97 -6.75 0.63
C PRO A 382 22.63 -7.56 -0.64
N THR A 383 23.48 -8.51 -1.03
CA THR A 383 23.25 -9.41 -2.16
C THR A 383 22.07 -10.36 -1.88
N LEU A 384 22.02 -10.95 -0.69
CA LEU A 384 20.90 -11.80 -0.30
C LEU A 384 19.60 -11.00 -0.13
N ASP A 385 19.69 -9.78 0.42
CA ASP A 385 18.53 -8.89 0.53
C ASP A 385 17.97 -8.56 -0.86
N ALA A 386 18.82 -8.16 -1.82
CA ALA A 386 18.41 -7.90 -3.19
C ALA A 386 17.75 -9.13 -3.84
N LYS A 387 18.29 -10.34 -3.60
CA LYS A 387 17.70 -11.60 -4.09
C LYS A 387 16.29 -11.81 -3.55
N LYS A 388 16.09 -11.63 -2.24
CA LYS A 388 14.78 -11.82 -1.59
C LYS A 388 13.71 -10.88 -2.13
N TYR A 389 14.06 -9.62 -2.40
CA TYR A 389 13.11 -8.69 -3.01
C TYR A 389 12.87 -9.03 -4.49
N TRP A 390 13.92 -9.30 -5.26
CA TRP A 390 13.80 -9.58 -6.70
C TRP A 390 12.91 -10.79 -7.00
N ILE A 391 13.00 -11.88 -6.23
CA ILE A 391 12.18 -13.08 -6.48
C ILE A 391 10.67 -12.81 -6.36
N ASN A 392 10.27 -11.89 -5.49
CA ASN A 392 8.88 -11.47 -5.33
C ASN A 392 8.46 -10.45 -6.40
N ILE A 393 9.36 -9.56 -6.78
CA ILE A 393 9.09 -8.52 -7.79
C ILE A 393 8.99 -9.16 -9.19
N ARG A 394 9.96 -9.98 -9.60
CA ARG A 394 10.05 -10.50 -10.98
C ARG A 394 8.84 -11.33 -11.39
N ARG A 395 8.23 -12.06 -10.45
CA ARG A 395 7.02 -12.85 -10.71
C ARG A 395 5.85 -11.97 -11.13
N ALA A 396 5.72 -10.77 -10.55
CA ALA A 396 4.76 -9.77 -10.99
C ALA A 396 5.15 -9.11 -12.33
N LEU A 397 6.44 -8.84 -12.55
CA LEU A 397 6.95 -8.30 -13.82
C LEU A 397 6.74 -9.24 -15.01
N LEU A 398 6.60 -10.55 -14.77
CA LEU A 398 6.21 -11.50 -15.82
C LEU A 398 4.73 -11.42 -16.18
N ARG A 399 3.91 -10.73 -15.39
CA ARG A 399 2.46 -10.57 -15.61
C ARG A 399 2.10 -9.20 -16.15
N GLU A 400 2.73 -8.15 -15.64
CA GLU A 400 2.49 -6.77 -16.08
C GLU A 400 3.80 -6.06 -16.44
N PRO A 401 3.77 -5.15 -17.41
CA PRO A 401 4.93 -4.37 -17.81
C PRO A 401 5.30 -3.32 -16.75
N ILE A 402 6.61 -3.07 -16.65
CA ILE A 402 7.21 -1.90 -16.00
C ILE A 402 8.29 -1.40 -16.96
N ASP A 403 8.38 -0.08 -17.13
CA ASP A 403 9.27 0.50 -18.13
C ASP A 403 10.68 0.70 -17.62
N ARG A 404 10.85 0.96 -16.33
CA ARG A 404 12.15 1.30 -15.75
C ARG A 404 12.32 0.70 -14.36
N MET A 405 13.57 0.45 -14.00
CA MET A 405 13.94 0.12 -12.62
C MET A 405 15.06 1.04 -12.15
N GLY A 406 15.35 1.05 -10.86
CA GLY A 406 16.49 1.81 -10.34
C GLY A 406 16.78 1.55 -8.89
N LEU A 407 17.80 2.21 -8.38
CA LEU A 407 18.20 2.19 -6.97
C LEU A 407 18.16 3.61 -6.38
N GLY A 408 18.18 3.71 -5.06
CA GLY A 408 18.33 4.98 -4.34
C GLY A 408 19.22 4.82 -3.12
N GLY A 409 19.77 5.93 -2.63
CA GLY A 409 20.67 6.00 -1.47
C GLY A 409 22.07 6.49 -1.84
N TYR A 410 23.07 6.10 -1.06
CA TYR A 410 24.47 6.49 -1.21
C TYR A 410 25.26 5.44 -2.00
N LEU A 411 25.77 5.82 -3.17
CA LEU A 411 26.37 4.88 -4.10
C LEU A 411 27.70 4.31 -3.56
N HIS A 412 28.48 5.10 -2.82
CA HIS A 412 29.76 4.64 -2.28
C HIS A 412 29.66 3.40 -1.37
N LEU A 413 28.50 3.17 -0.75
CA LEU A 413 28.28 2.04 0.15
C LEU A 413 28.37 0.67 -0.55
N VAL A 414 28.28 0.63 -1.88
CA VAL A 414 28.38 -0.63 -2.65
C VAL A 414 29.82 -1.06 -2.91
N GLU A 415 30.81 -0.16 -2.78
CA GLU A 415 32.23 -0.48 -3.09
C GLU A 415 32.76 -1.73 -2.37
N PRO A 416 32.44 -1.98 -1.08
CA PRO A 416 32.89 -3.18 -0.39
C PRO A 416 32.16 -4.47 -0.77
N TYR A 417 31.13 -4.39 -1.63
CA TYR A 417 30.19 -5.48 -1.92
C TYR A 417 30.15 -5.82 -3.44
N PRO A 418 31.23 -6.38 -4.02
CA PRO A 418 31.27 -6.70 -5.44
C PRO A 418 30.17 -7.68 -5.87
N ASP A 419 29.84 -8.68 -5.04
CA ASP A 419 28.76 -9.64 -5.33
C ASP A 419 27.39 -8.97 -5.48
N PHE A 420 27.17 -7.86 -4.77
CA PHE A 420 25.95 -7.06 -4.91
C PHE A 420 25.96 -6.35 -6.27
N CYS A 421 27.08 -5.73 -6.65
CA CYS A 421 27.22 -5.07 -7.94
C CYS A 421 27.06 -6.04 -9.12
N ASP A 422 27.62 -7.25 -9.02
CA ASP A 422 27.44 -8.34 -9.98
C ASP A 422 25.97 -8.76 -10.09
N TYR A 423 25.28 -8.84 -8.95
CA TYR A 423 23.87 -9.20 -8.91
C TYR A 423 22.97 -8.14 -9.51
N ILE A 424 23.21 -6.85 -9.22
CA ILE A 424 22.46 -5.72 -9.82
C ILE A 424 22.65 -5.69 -11.34
N GLU A 425 23.88 -5.90 -11.82
CA GLU A 425 24.16 -6.02 -13.26
C GLU A 425 23.32 -7.13 -13.91
N LYS A 426 23.30 -8.33 -13.29
CA LYS A 426 22.50 -9.46 -13.76
C LYS A 426 21.02 -9.11 -13.84
N ILE A 427 20.42 -8.58 -12.77
CA ILE A 427 18.97 -8.34 -12.73
C ILE A 427 18.56 -7.14 -13.60
N ALA A 428 19.45 -6.19 -13.87
CA ALA A 428 19.19 -5.10 -14.81
C ALA A 428 19.03 -5.63 -16.24
N ASP A 429 19.89 -6.58 -16.65
CA ASP A 429 19.74 -7.26 -17.94
C ASP A 429 18.50 -8.17 -17.97
N GLU A 430 18.23 -8.92 -16.89
CA GLU A 430 17.02 -9.74 -16.77
C GLU A 430 15.74 -8.89 -16.88
N PHE A 431 15.71 -7.73 -16.23
CA PHE A 431 14.59 -6.77 -16.32
C PHE A 431 14.37 -6.29 -17.75
N ARG A 432 15.44 -5.91 -18.47
CA ARG A 432 15.34 -5.47 -19.87
C ARG A 432 14.82 -6.58 -20.78
N GLU A 433 15.23 -7.82 -20.54
CA GLU A 433 14.68 -8.97 -21.26
C GLU A 433 13.18 -9.17 -20.96
N ILE A 434 12.76 -9.12 -19.69
CA ILE A 434 11.34 -9.23 -19.29
C ILE A 434 10.50 -8.11 -19.92
N LYS A 435 10.96 -6.87 -19.87
CA LYS A 435 10.28 -5.71 -20.48
C LYS A 435 10.03 -5.93 -21.98
N GLU A 436 11.01 -6.43 -22.71
CA GLU A 436 10.88 -6.68 -24.15
C GLU A 436 9.88 -7.80 -24.49
N LEU A 437 9.60 -8.73 -23.56
CA LEU A 437 8.57 -9.75 -23.77
C LEU A 437 7.19 -9.12 -23.94
N HIS A 438 6.87 -8.12 -23.12
CA HIS A 438 5.60 -7.40 -23.15
C HIS A 438 5.41 -6.58 -24.43
N SER A 439 6.50 -6.19 -25.12
CA SER A 439 6.41 -5.47 -26.40
C SER A 439 5.85 -6.32 -27.55
N LYS A 440 5.80 -7.65 -27.38
CA LYS A 440 5.29 -8.60 -28.38
C LYS A 440 3.86 -9.05 -28.13
N GLY A 441 3.39 -9.02 -26.89
CA GLY A 441 2.08 -9.53 -26.51
C GLY A 441 1.97 -9.79 -25.01
N LYS A 442 0.77 -10.18 -24.57
CA LYS A 442 0.50 -10.47 -23.16
C LYS A 442 0.87 -11.91 -22.83
N PRO A 443 1.32 -12.19 -21.59
CA PRO A 443 1.51 -13.56 -21.15
C PRO A 443 0.17 -14.31 -21.11
N TYR A 444 0.23 -15.63 -21.29
CA TYR A 444 -0.89 -16.54 -21.08
C TYR A 444 -1.51 -16.36 -19.70
N GLN A 445 -2.84 -16.39 -19.67
CA GLN A 445 -3.66 -16.38 -18.47
C GLN A 445 -4.60 -17.58 -18.49
N VAL A 446 -4.90 -18.13 -17.31
CA VAL A 446 -5.99 -19.11 -17.16
C VAL A 446 -7.32 -18.45 -17.47
N LYS A 447 -8.35 -19.24 -17.78
CA LYS A 447 -9.66 -18.67 -18.18
C LYS A 447 -10.38 -18.06 -16.99
N THR A 448 -10.19 -18.63 -15.80
CA THR A 448 -10.83 -18.20 -14.55
C THR A 448 -10.42 -16.76 -14.21
N LYS A 449 -11.41 -15.89 -14.07
CA LYS A 449 -11.24 -14.48 -13.67
C LYS A 449 -11.60 -14.27 -12.20
N VAL A 450 -10.77 -13.49 -11.51
CA VAL A 450 -10.90 -13.23 -10.06
C VAL A 450 -11.26 -11.77 -9.80
N ALA A 451 -12.27 -11.55 -8.97
CA ALA A 451 -12.53 -10.29 -8.31
C ALA A 451 -12.14 -10.38 -6.82
N VAL A 452 -11.46 -9.36 -6.31
CA VAL A 452 -11.22 -9.15 -4.89
C VAL A 452 -12.24 -8.12 -4.38
N LEU A 453 -13.12 -8.52 -3.47
CA LEU A 453 -14.20 -7.70 -2.94
C LEU A 453 -13.83 -7.10 -1.58
N HIS A 454 -13.80 -5.77 -1.51
CA HIS A 454 -13.67 -5.01 -0.25
C HIS A 454 -14.26 -3.60 -0.39
N SER A 455 -14.39 -2.88 0.73
CA SER A 455 -15.11 -1.59 0.81
C SER A 455 -14.54 -0.48 -0.08
N TRP A 456 -13.25 -0.54 -0.41
CA TRP A 456 -12.57 0.45 -1.25
C TRP A 456 -12.59 0.17 -2.75
N GLY A 457 -12.88 -1.07 -3.15
CA GLY A 457 -12.76 -1.54 -4.53
C GLY A 457 -11.51 -1.06 -5.27
N LYS A 458 -11.69 -0.61 -6.51
CA LYS A 458 -10.61 -0.15 -7.38
C LYS A 458 -9.70 0.90 -6.75
N LEU A 459 -10.23 1.80 -5.92
CA LEU A 459 -9.47 2.91 -5.32
C LEU A 459 -8.27 2.45 -4.48
N ARG A 460 -8.31 1.22 -3.95
CA ARG A 460 -7.20 0.59 -3.21
C ARG A 460 -6.78 -0.73 -3.85
N SER A 461 -6.68 -0.77 -5.18
CA SER A 461 -6.17 -1.95 -5.88
C SER A 461 -4.77 -2.34 -5.36
N TRP A 462 -4.60 -3.62 -5.06
CA TRP A 462 -3.38 -4.25 -4.52
C TRP A 462 -2.92 -3.83 -3.11
N THR A 463 -3.32 -2.67 -2.58
CA THR A 463 -2.79 -2.13 -1.34
C THR A 463 -3.76 -2.18 -0.16
N LEU A 464 -3.21 -2.39 1.03
CA LEU A 464 -3.93 -2.25 2.30
C LEU A 464 -3.48 -1.00 3.08
N SER A 465 -2.93 0.01 2.38
CA SER A 465 -2.37 1.22 2.97
C SER A 465 -0.96 1.03 3.56
N GLY A 466 0.02 0.84 2.68
CA GLY A 466 1.45 0.77 3.03
C GLY A 466 2.17 -0.39 2.37
N HIS A 467 3.35 -0.70 2.90
CA HIS A 467 4.19 -1.82 2.47
C HIS A 467 3.77 -3.15 3.10
N PHE A 468 4.33 -4.26 2.61
CA PHE A 468 4.03 -5.59 3.13
C PHE A 468 4.34 -5.70 4.63
N HIS A 469 5.51 -5.21 5.05
CA HIS A 469 5.96 -5.27 6.45
C HIS A 469 5.11 -4.42 7.40
N GLU A 470 4.29 -3.50 6.88
CA GLU A 470 3.36 -2.67 7.65
C GLU A 470 1.95 -3.28 7.68
N THR A 471 1.64 -4.22 6.78
CA THR A 471 0.29 -4.77 6.56
C THR A 471 0.21 -6.30 6.68
N PHE A 472 1.32 -6.98 6.97
CA PHE A 472 1.44 -8.45 7.00
C PHE A 472 0.48 -9.15 7.98
N MET A 473 -0.09 -8.44 8.93
CA MET A 473 -1.09 -8.99 9.86
C MET A 473 -2.46 -9.23 9.21
N HIS A 474 -2.66 -8.81 7.95
CA HIS A 474 -3.91 -8.96 7.22
C HIS A 474 -3.84 -10.04 6.14
N ASP A 475 -4.74 -11.02 6.17
CA ASP A 475 -4.79 -12.10 5.17
C ASP A 475 -4.84 -11.60 3.73
N LEU A 476 -5.53 -10.47 3.49
CA LEU A 476 -5.71 -9.93 2.15
C LEU A 476 -4.39 -9.45 1.53
N ILE A 477 -3.42 -8.92 2.29
CA ILE A 477 -2.14 -8.53 1.66
C ILE A 477 -1.35 -9.76 1.19
N HIS A 478 -1.44 -10.87 1.92
CA HIS A 478 -0.84 -12.15 1.52
C HIS A 478 -1.49 -12.71 0.26
N ILE A 479 -2.83 -12.61 0.15
CA ILE A 479 -3.56 -12.97 -1.06
C ILE A 479 -3.14 -12.09 -2.24
N ASN A 480 -3.05 -10.77 -2.05
CA ASN A 480 -2.58 -9.84 -3.07
C ASN A 480 -1.16 -10.19 -3.53
N GLU A 481 -0.26 -10.52 -2.60
CA GLU A 481 1.09 -10.94 -2.95
C GLU A 481 1.09 -12.24 -3.75
N ALA A 482 0.36 -13.28 -3.33
CA ALA A 482 0.25 -14.54 -4.08
C ALA A 482 -0.32 -14.32 -5.50
N LEU A 483 -1.37 -13.52 -5.63
CA LEU A 483 -2.01 -13.19 -6.90
C LEU A 483 -1.11 -12.36 -7.84
N SER A 484 -0.21 -11.53 -7.29
CA SER A 484 0.57 -10.58 -8.08
C SER A 484 1.38 -11.23 -9.22
N GLY A 485 1.92 -12.43 -8.99
CA GLY A 485 2.67 -13.23 -9.96
C GLY A 485 1.90 -14.41 -10.58
N SER A 486 0.62 -14.58 -10.23
CA SER A 486 -0.20 -15.68 -10.75
C SER A 486 -0.67 -15.42 -12.20
N PRO A 487 -0.87 -16.45 -13.04
CA PRO A 487 -1.38 -16.31 -14.41
C PRO A 487 -2.90 -16.08 -14.43
N VAL A 488 -3.41 -15.19 -13.59
CA VAL A 488 -4.84 -14.96 -13.34
C VAL A 488 -5.17 -13.50 -13.62
N GLU A 489 -6.29 -13.24 -14.30
CA GLU A 489 -6.84 -11.90 -14.44
C GLU A 489 -7.52 -11.49 -13.11
N VAL A 490 -7.02 -10.42 -12.50
CA VAL A 490 -7.47 -9.94 -11.19
C VAL A 490 -8.04 -8.53 -11.32
N GLN A 491 -9.22 -8.29 -10.76
CA GLN A 491 -9.80 -6.97 -10.58
C GLN A 491 -10.23 -6.74 -9.13
N PHE A 492 -10.26 -5.48 -8.68
CA PHE A 492 -10.69 -5.09 -7.34
C PHE A 492 -12.04 -4.39 -7.45
N ILE A 493 -13.01 -4.87 -6.68
CA ILE A 493 -14.40 -4.40 -6.74
C ILE A 493 -14.91 -4.01 -5.35
N ASP A 494 -15.86 -3.09 -5.33
CA ASP A 494 -16.62 -2.77 -4.13
C ASP A 494 -18.07 -3.29 -4.19
N PHE A 495 -18.84 -2.89 -3.18
CA PHE A 495 -20.23 -3.30 -3.04
C PHE A 495 -21.17 -2.59 -4.02
N GLU A 496 -20.80 -1.44 -4.55
CA GLU A 496 -21.54 -0.74 -5.59
C GLU A 496 -21.29 -1.37 -6.96
N ASP A 497 -20.06 -1.79 -7.26
CA ASP A 497 -19.74 -2.54 -8.48
C ASP A 497 -20.59 -3.83 -8.61
N ILE A 498 -20.86 -4.51 -7.49
CA ILE A 498 -21.78 -5.66 -7.44
C ILE A 498 -23.19 -5.26 -7.87
N ARG A 499 -23.71 -4.11 -7.40
CA ARG A 499 -25.03 -3.61 -7.79
C ARG A 499 -25.08 -3.24 -9.27
N GLN A 500 -23.96 -2.78 -9.82
CA GLN A 500 -23.81 -2.41 -11.23
C GLN A 500 -23.58 -3.62 -12.16
N GLY A 501 -23.46 -4.83 -11.59
CA GLY A 501 -23.43 -6.08 -12.36
C GLY A 501 -22.03 -6.53 -12.80
N VAL A 502 -20.98 -6.12 -12.09
CA VAL A 502 -19.59 -6.54 -12.37
C VAL A 502 -19.41 -8.06 -12.35
N LEU A 503 -20.26 -8.77 -11.58
CA LEU A 503 -20.20 -10.23 -11.41
C LEU A 503 -20.43 -11.02 -12.72
N ASN A 504 -21.00 -10.40 -13.76
CA ASN A 504 -21.15 -11.05 -15.07
C ASN A 504 -19.81 -11.30 -15.78
N ASN A 505 -18.73 -10.68 -15.31
CA ASN A 505 -17.41 -10.72 -15.94
C ASN A 505 -16.36 -11.44 -15.10
N VAL A 506 -16.77 -12.14 -14.01
CA VAL A 506 -15.86 -12.86 -13.12
C VAL A 506 -16.42 -14.23 -12.73
N ASP A 507 -15.50 -15.15 -12.44
CA ASP A 507 -15.81 -16.53 -12.06
C ASP A 507 -15.63 -16.74 -10.55
N VAL A 508 -14.75 -15.96 -9.93
CA VAL A 508 -14.37 -16.07 -8.52
C VAL A 508 -14.45 -14.70 -7.84
N VAL A 509 -15.06 -14.65 -6.66
CA VAL A 509 -15.00 -13.50 -5.75
C VAL A 509 -14.25 -13.93 -4.49
N ILE A 510 -13.18 -13.21 -4.14
CA ILE A 510 -12.43 -13.38 -2.89
C ILE A 510 -12.83 -12.26 -1.93
N ASN A 511 -13.24 -12.60 -0.72
CA ASN A 511 -13.45 -11.66 0.38
C ASN A 511 -12.66 -12.11 1.61
N ALA A 512 -11.78 -11.25 2.11
CA ALA A 512 -10.78 -11.64 3.10
C ALA A 512 -10.53 -10.52 4.11
N GLY A 513 -10.59 -10.84 5.41
CA GLY A 513 -10.22 -9.92 6.48
C GLY A 513 -11.00 -10.13 7.78
N ALA A 514 -10.64 -9.36 8.81
CA ALA A 514 -11.31 -9.39 10.10
C ALA A 514 -12.69 -8.71 10.04
N ALA A 515 -13.63 -9.16 10.88
CA ALA A 515 -14.97 -8.60 10.97
C ALA A 515 -14.94 -7.08 11.24
N GLY A 516 -15.78 -6.32 10.55
CA GLY A 516 -15.85 -4.86 10.69
C GLY A 516 -14.77 -4.07 9.93
N SER A 517 -13.73 -4.73 9.40
CA SER A 517 -12.70 -4.08 8.58
C SER A 517 -13.21 -3.72 7.18
N ALA A 518 -12.51 -2.79 6.52
CA ALA A 518 -12.75 -2.44 5.12
C ALA A 518 -12.58 -3.66 4.20
N TRP A 519 -11.67 -4.57 4.57
CA TRP A 519 -11.27 -5.76 3.82
C TRP A 519 -12.32 -6.87 3.84
N SER A 520 -12.90 -7.15 5.01
CA SER A 520 -14.07 -8.03 5.08
C SER A 520 -15.32 -7.36 4.51
N GLY A 521 -15.40 -6.03 4.54
CA GLY A 521 -16.54 -5.25 4.03
C GLY A 521 -17.41 -4.63 5.13
N GLY A 522 -17.20 -5.02 6.39
CA GLY A 522 -17.89 -4.45 7.55
C GLY A 522 -19.40 -4.25 7.37
N LYS A 523 -19.90 -3.03 7.59
CA LYS A 523 -21.34 -2.74 7.56
C LYS A 523 -21.97 -2.83 6.17
N HIS A 524 -21.21 -2.94 5.09
CA HIS A 524 -21.78 -3.11 3.75
C HIS A 524 -22.59 -4.41 3.62
N TRP A 525 -22.29 -5.42 4.44
CA TRP A 525 -23.03 -6.69 4.52
C TRP A 525 -24.44 -6.57 5.13
N ASN A 526 -24.82 -5.39 5.63
CA ASN A 526 -26.22 -5.13 5.99
C ASN A 526 -27.12 -4.96 4.77
N ASP A 527 -26.57 -4.72 3.58
CA ASP A 527 -27.36 -4.64 2.36
C ASP A 527 -27.75 -6.04 1.87
N SER A 528 -29.02 -6.40 2.06
CA SER A 528 -29.54 -7.68 1.60
C SER A 528 -29.47 -7.83 0.08
N LYS A 529 -29.52 -6.75 -0.71
CA LYS A 529 -29.46 -6.84 -2.17
C LYS A 529 -28.12 -7.37 -2.65
N VAL A 530 -27.02 -6.96 -2.00
CA VAL A 530 -25.69 -7.49 -2.29
C VAL A 530 -25.65 -8.98 -2.01
N VAL A 531 -26.18 -9.41 -0.86
CA VAL A 531 -26.24 -10.82 -0.45
C VAL A 531 -27.07 -11.63 -1.46
N ASP A 532 -28.22 -11.11 -1.90
CA ASP A 532 -29.10 -11.74 -2.88
C ASP A 532 -28.38 -11.92 -4.24
N ILE A 533 -27.70 -10.87 -4.71
CA ILE A 533 -26.95 -10.88 -5.98
C ILE A 533 -25.82 -11.90 -5.92
N LEU A 534 -24.99 -11.88 -4.87
CA LEU A 534 -23.88 -12.83 -4.70
C LEU A 534 -24.39 -14.26 -4.55
N THR A 535 -25.43 -14.47 -3.74
CA THR A 535 -26.02 -15.81 -3.55
C THR A 535 -26.52 -16.38 -4.87
N LYS A 536 -27.25 -15.57 -5.67
CA LYS A 536 -27.72 -15.98 -6.98
C LYS A 536 -26.55 -16.27 -7.93
N TRP A 537 -25.56 -15.40 -7.97
CA TRP A 537 -24.38 -15.56 -8.82
C TRP A 537 -23.61 -16.86 -8.51
N VAL A 538 -23.39 -17.18 -7.23
CA VAL A 538 -22.79 -18.46 -6.83
C VAL A 538 -23.71 -19.62 -7.23
N TYR A 539 -25.01 -19.54 -6.95
CA TYR A 539 -25.96 -20.60 -7.33
C TYR A 539 -25.94 -20.90 -8.84
N GLU A 540 -25.72 -19.89 -9.68
CA GLU A 540 -25.70 -20.00 -11.13
C GLU A 540 -24.35 -20.49 -11.69
N GLY A 541 -23.28 -20.50 -10.90
CA GLY A 541 -21.98 -21.07 -11.30
C GLY A 541 -20.75 -20.39 -10.69
N GLY A 542 -20.90 -19.21 -10.08
CA GLY A 542 -19.79 -18.48 -9.48
C GLY A 542 -19.17 -19.18 -8.26
N THR A 543 -17.97 -18.78 -7.88
CA THR A 543 -17.30 -19.27 -6.66
C THR A 543 -16.98 -18.15 -5.70
N PHE A 544 -17.41 -18.28 -4.44
CA PHE A 544 -17.07 -17.33 -3.37
C PHE A 544 -16.02 -17.94 -2.45
N ILE A 545 -14.82 -17.35 -2.43
CA ILE A 545 -13.73 -17.73 -1.52
C ILE A 545 -13.71 -16.75 -0.35
N GLY A 546 -13.98 -17.26 0.84
CA GLY A 546 -13.95 -16.50 2.08
C GLY A 546 -12.71 -16.82 2.91
N VAL A 547 -11.99 -15.79 3.36
CA VAL A 547 -10.80 -15.96 4.22
C VAL A 547 -10.95 -15.17 5.52
N ASN A 548 -10.60 -15.80 6.65
CA ASN A 548 -10.69 -15.26 8.01
C ASN A 548 -12.14 -15.01 8.47
N GLN A 549 -12.64 -13.77 8.40
CA GLN A 549 -14.03 -13.45 8.77
C GLN A 549 -14.77 -12.83 7.57
N PRO A 550 -14.93 -13.60 6.48
CA PRO A 550 -15.56 -13.13 5.27
C PRO A 550 -17.05 -12.85 5.52
N SER A 551 -17.57 -11.78 4.94
CA SER A 551 -18.99 -11.42 5.07
C SER A 551 -19.52 -11.26 6.51
N ALA A 552 -18.64 -11.03 7.47
CA ALA A 552 -18.98 -10.99 8.88
C ALA A 552 -19.72 -9.71 9.29
N VAL A 553 -20.94 -9.85 9.82
CA VAL A 553 -21.70 -8.78 10.47
C VAL A 553 -22.70 -9.37 11.46
N GLU A 554 -22.82 -8.77 12.64
CA GLU A 554 -23.78 -9.19 13.67
C GLU A 554 -25.23 -8.82 13.30
N GLY A 555 -26.20 -9.42 14.02
CA GLY A 555 -27.63 -9.08 13.91
C GLY A 555 -28.46 -9.98 13.00
N TYR A 556 -27.87 -11.06 12.47
CA TYR A 556 -28.54 -12.06 11.64
C TYR A 556 -28.44 -13.46 12.26
N ASP A 557 -29.05 -14.47 11.65
CA ASP A 557 -29.08 -15.84 12.16
C ASP A 557 -27.71 -16.55 12.10
N THR A 558 -26.85 -16.12 11.18
CA THR A 558 -25.43 -16.47 11.05
C THR A 558 -24.54 -15.22 11.19
N PHE A 559 -23.29 -15.41 11.59
CA PHE A 559 -22.32 -14.31 11.68
C PHE A 559 -21.72 -13.97 10.31
N PHE A 560 -21.40 -14.99 9.50
CA PHE A 560 -21.08 -14.81 8.09
C PHE A 560 -22.37 -14.72 7.28
N ARG A 561 -22.59 -13.60 6.59
CA ARG A 561 -23.79 -13.43 5.74
C ARG A 561 -23.84 -14.34 4.53
N MET A 562 -22.69 -14.88 4.14
CA MET A 562 -22.55 -15.90 3.09
C MET A 562 -22.37 -17.31 3.67
N ALA A 563 -22.74 -17.56 4.93
CA ALA A 563 -22.57 -18.87 5.58
C ALA A 563 -23.26 -20.03 4.83
N HIS A 564 -24.44 -19.79 4.23
CA HIS A 564 -25.15 -20.80 3.41
C HIS A 564 -24.40 -21.14 2.11
N VAL A 565 -23.60 -20.21 1.60
CA VAL A 565 -22.70 -20.46 0.46
C VAL A 565 -21.43 -21.15 0.91
N LEU A 566 -20.77 -20.63 1.95
CA LEU A 566 -19.51 -21.15 2.48
C LEU A 566 -19.66 -22.53 3.14
N GLY A 567 -20.85 -22.86 3.64
CA GLY A 567 -21.13 -24.07 4.40
C GLY A 567 -20.57 -24.05 5.83
N VAL A 568 -19.93 -22.96 6.23
CA VAL A 568 -19.37 -22.73 7.56
C VAL A 568 -19.81 -21.38 8.12
N ASP A 569 -19.75 -21.26 9.44
CA ASP A 569 -19.97 -20.03 10.18
C ASP A 569 -19.05 -19.98 11.41
N GLU A 570 -18.94 -18.82 12.06
CA GLU A 570 -18.16 -18.64 13.29
C GLU A 570 -19.08 -18.47 14.51
N ASP A 571 -18.84 -19.28 15.54
CA ASP A 571 -19.52 -19.09 16.82
C ASP A 571 -18.86 -17.99 17.64
N THR A 572 -19.53 -16.84 17.69
CA THR A 572 -19.12 -15.66 18.46
C THR A 572 -19.46 -15.75 19.97
N GLY A 573 -19.92 -16.91 20.44
CA GLY A 573 -20.27 -17.19 21.83
C GLY A 573 -21.74 -17.53 22.04
N ALA A 574 -22.61 -17.19 21.08
CA ALA A 574 -24.04 -17.47 21.16
C ALA A 574 -24.39 -18.95 20.97
N ARG A 575 -23.49 -19.74 20.36
CA ARG A 575 -23.74 -21.15 20.01
C ARG A 575 -22.86 -22.16 20.78
N VAL A 576 -22.21 -21.74 21.87
CA VAL A 576 -21.24 -22.57 22.62
C VAL A 576 -21.81 -23.91 23.10
N VAL A 577 -23.10 -23.96 23.44
CA VAL A 577 -23.79 -25.18 23.90
C VAL A 577 -24.60 -25.91 22.82
N HIS A 578 -24.47 -25.51 21.55
CA HIS A 578 -25.13 -26.19 20.44
C HIS A 578 -24.30 -27.39 19.98
N GLY A 579 -24.99 -28.43 19.51
CA GLY A 579 -24.34 -29.56 18.86
C GLY A 579 -23.56 -29.12 17.61
N ARG A 580 -22.48 -29.84 17.29
CA ARG A 580 -21.68 -29.62 16.08
C ARG A 580 -21.77 -30.83 15.18
N TRP A 581 -21.85 -30.59 13.88
CA TRP A 581 -21.70 -31.65 12.89
C TRP A 581 -20.30 -32.24 12.99
N ALA A 582 -20.23 -33.56 13.09
CA ALA A 582 -18.98 -34.28 12.93
C ALA A 582 -18.57 -34.27 11.45
N PHE A 583 -17.26 -34.28 11.20
CA PHE A 583 -16.70 -34.34 9.86
C PHE A 583 -15.43 -35.18 9.85
N GLU A 584 -15.07 -35.66 8.66
CA GLU A 584 -13.79 -36.26 8.36
C GLU A 584 -13.11 -35.38 7.29
N ALA A 585 -11.84 -35.02 7.52
CA ALA A 585 -11.10 -34.20 6.58
C ALA A 585 -10.48 -35.06 5.49
N LYS A 586 -10.72 -34.73 4.22
CA LYS A 586 -10.17 -35.47 3.08
C LYS A 586 -9.98 -34.56 1.87
N ASP A 587 -8.76 -34.56 1.34
CA ASP A 587 -8.44 -33.90 0.08
C ASP A 587 -8.60 -34.88 -1.10
N GLU A 588 -9.83 -35.03 -1.60
CA GLU A 588 -10.12 -35.94 -2.71
C GLU A 588 -9.59 -35.44 -4.06
N LEU A 589 -9.37 -34.13 -4.18
CA LEU A 589 -9.00 -33.46 -5.43
C LEU A 589 -7.51 -33.09 -5.50
N GLY A 590 -6.75 -33.31 -4.42
CA GLY A 590 -5.33 -32.92 -4.36
C GLY A 590 -5.13 -31.40 -4.42
N LEU A 591 -6.01 -30.64 -3.77
CA LEU A 591 -5.93 -29.18 -3.74
C LEU A 591 -4.72 -28.68 -2.95
N LEU A 592 -4.33 -29.40 -1.89
CA LEU A 592 -3.24 -29.01 -1.02
C LEU A 592 -1.88 -29.49 -1.54
N PRO A 593 -0.97 -28.58 -1.89
CA PRO A 593 0.41 -28.96 -2.14
C PRO A 593 1.07 -29.40 -0.82
N GLU A 594 2.07 -30.27 -0.92
CA GLU A 594 2.88 -30.69 0.22
C GLU A 594 3.51 -29.46 0.90
N GLY A 595 3.41 -29.40 2.23
CA GLY A 595 3.93 -28.27 3.01
C GLY A 595 2.98 -27.09 3.19
N ALA A 596 1.83 -27.02 2.49
CA ALA A 596 0.87 -25.95 2.70
C ALA A 596 0.30 -25.94 4.12
N THR A 597 0.34 -24.77 4.76
CA THR A 597 -0.11 -24.55 6.12
C THR A 597 -1.14 -23.44 6.19
N ILE A 598 -2.23 -23.71 6.90
CA ILE A 598 -3.29 -22.75 7.17
C ILE A 598 -3.52 -22.74 8.68
N GLU A 599 -3.42 -21.57 9.29
CA GLU A 599 -3.60 -21.42 10.74
C GLU A 599 -5.08 -21.59 11.09
N ALA A 600 -5.39 -22.57 11.95
CA ALA A 600 -6.76 -22.83 12.35
C ALA A 600 -7.32 -21.73 13.27
N LYS A 601 -8.57 -21.32 13.04
CA LYS A 601 -9.31 -20.37 13.89
C LYS A 601 -10.29 -21.11 14.80
N GLN A 602 -10.46 -20.62 16.03
CA GLN A 602 -11.46 -21.14 16.96
C GLN A 602 -12.87 -20.79 16.49
N GLY A 603 -13.86 -21.57 16.94
CA GLY A 603 -15.28 -21.22 16.73
C GLY A 603 -15.81 -21.50 15.33
N ILE A 604 -15.00 -21.87 14.35
CA ILE A 604 -15.47 -22.26 13.02
C ILE A 604 -16.18 -23.61 13.07
N TYR A 605 -17.38 -23.66 12.51
CA TYR A 605 -18.22 -24.86 12.49
C TYR A 605 -18.98 -25.01 11.17
N LEU A 606 -19.34 -26.25 10.82
CA LEU A 606 -20.23 -26.54 9.69
C LEU A 606 -21.68 -26.12 10.02
N THR A 607 -22.35 -25.48 9.07
CA THR A 607 -23.73 -24.99 9.26
C THR A 607 -24.77 -26.11 9.25
N ASP A 608 -24.74 -26.95 8.22
CA ASP A 608 -25.72 -28.02 7.97
C ASP A 608 -25.09 -29.41 7.75
N GLY A 609 -23.75 -29.50 7.79
CA GLY A 609 -22.99 -30.73 7.58
C GLY A 609 -22.76 -31.11 6.12
N ALA A 610 -23.19 -30.29 5.15
CA ALA A 610 -23.04 -30.58 3.73
C ALA A 610 -21.65 -30.21 3.18
N ALA A 611 -20.97 -29.22 3.77
CA ALA A 611 -19.65 -28.81 3.30
C ALA A 611 -18.60 -29.90 3.50
N SER A 612 -17.79 -30.14 2.47
CA SER A 612 -16.66 -31.05 2.54
C SER A 612 -15.49 -30.37 3.22
N VAL A 613 -15.01 -30.95 4.32
CA VAL A 613 -13.77 -30.51 4.98
C VAL A 613 -12.59 -31.15 4.24
N VAL A 614 -11.75 -30.32 3.63
CA VAL A 614 -10.60 -30.76 2.84
C VAL A 614 -9.39 -30.97 3.74
N GLN A 615 -9.17 -30.04 4.67
CA GLN A 615 -8.08 -30.09 5.63
C GLN A 615 -8.58 -29.66 7.02
N GLN A 616 -7.96 -30.26 8.05
CA GLN A 616 -8.12 -29.83 9.43
C GLN A 616 -6.76 -29.79 10.15
N SER A 617 -6.69 -29.01 11.21
CA SER A 617 -5.58 -29.02 12.17
C SER A 617 -6.11 -29.02 13.60
N GLY A 618 -5.70 -29.99 14.41
CA GLY A 618 -6.15 -30.11 15.80
C GLY A 618 -7.68 -30.21 15.97
N GLY A 619 -8.36 -30.89 15.03
CA GLY A 619 -9.82 -31.03 15.02
C GLY A 619 -10.59 -29.79 14.55
N ARG A 620 -9.89 -28.80 13.99
CA ARG A 620 -10.48 -27.54 13.49
C ARG A 620 -10.36 -27.45 11.98
N ILE A 621 -11.39 -26.94 11.34
CA ILE A 621 -11.46 -26.76 9.88
C ILE A 621 -10.40 -25.75 9.45
N THR A 622 -9.52 -26.15 8.53
CA THR A 622 -8.53 -25.25 7.92
C THR A 622 -8.78 -25.03 6.42
N LEU A 623 -9.45 -25.96 5.75
CA LEU A 623 -9.97 -25.74 4.40
C LEU A 623 -11.28 -26.51 4.23
N SER A 624 -12.29 -25.84 3.69
CA SER A 624 -13.57 -26.48 3.34
C SER A 624 -14.10 -25.97 2.00
N SER A 625 -14.89 -26.82 1.33
CA SER A 625 -15.59 -26.52 0.09
C SER A 625 -17.04 -26.96 0.21
N ASN A 626 -17.97 -26.09 -0.12
CA ASN A 626 -19.41 -26.35 -0.08
C ASN A 626 -20.01 -26.19 -1.48
N ALA A 627 -20.68 -27.22 -1.98
CA ALA A 627 -21.41 -27.12 -3.25
C ALA A 627 -22.70 -26.31 -3.05
N PHE A 628 -22.95 -25.32 -3.90
CA PHE A 628 -24.14 -24.47 -3.79
C PHE A 628 -24.72 -24.18 -5.19
N GLY A 629 -25.78 -24.90 -5.54
CA GLY A 629 -26.32 -24.85 -6.90
C GLY A 629 -25.32 -25.41 -7.91
N LYS A 630 -24.97 -24.61 -8.92
CA LYS A 630 -23.93 -24.92 -9.91
C LYS A 630 -22.54 -24.43 -9.49
N GLY A 631 -22.47 -23.53 -8.53
CA GLY A 631 -21.22 -22.98 -8.01
C GLY A 631 -20.84 -23.58 -6.66
N LYS A 632 -19.97 -22.85 -5.94
CA LYS A 632 -19.42 -23.32 -4.65
C LYS A 632 -18.94 -22.19 -3.75
N GLY A 633 -18.95 -22.43 -2.45
CA GLY A 633 -18.22 -21.64 -1.46
C GLY A 633 -16.95 -22.38 -1.04
N ILE A 634 -15.86 -21.64 -0.83
CA ILE A 634 -14.60 -22.16 -0.28
C ILE A 634 -14.23 -21.30 0.92
N TYR A 635 -13.82 -21.93 2.02
CA TYR A 635 -13.45 -21.20 3.24
C TYR A 635 -12.06 -21.60 3.77
N LEU A 636 -11.29 -20.58 4.16
CA LEU A 636 -10.04 -20.70 4.91
C LEU A 636 -10.11 -19.78 6.15
N PRO A 637 -9.69 -20.23 7.34
CA PRO A 637 -9.61 -19.39 8.53
C PRO A 637 -8.45 -18.38 8.51
N SER A 638 -7.42 -18.60 7.69
CA SER A 638 -6.35 -17.64 7.45
C SER A 638 -5.67 -17.89 6.10
N PHE A 639 -4.86 -16.93 5.65
CA PHE A 639 -3.97 -17.11 4.51
C PHE A 639 -2.66 -16.32 4.71
N GLU A 640 -1.53 -17.03 4.64
CA GLU A 640 -0.19 -16.43 4.67
C GLU A 640 0.55 -16.74 3.38
N PHE A 641 1.27 -15.75 2.85
CA PHE A 641 2.06 -15.86 1.65
C PHE A 641 3.34 -16.68 1.91
N ASN A 642 3.44 -17.78 1.20
CA ASN A 642 4.64 -18.59 0.98
C ASN A 642 4.45 -19.36 -0.35
N LEU A 643 5.45 -20.13 -0.79
CA LEU A 643 5.41 -20.80 -2.09
C LEU A 643 4.31 -21.87 -2.16
N GLU A 644 4.13 -22.62 -1.07
CA GLU A 644 3.14 -23.68 -0.91
C GLU A 644 1.71 -23.11 -0.94
N ASN A 645 1.45 -22.06 -0.16
CA ASN A 645 0.15 -21.40 -0.09
C ASN A 645 -0.16 -20.61 -1.36
N THR A 646 0.85 -20.08 -2.06
CA THR A 646 0.68 -19.49 -3.39
C THR A 646 0.20 -20.54 -4.38
N ARG A 647 0.80 -21.74 -4.37
CA ARG A 647 0.34 -22.88 -5.17
C ARG A 647 -1.07 -23.32 -4.77
N LEU A 648 -1.36 -23.38 -3.47
CA LEU A 648 -2.71 -23.68 -2.96
C LEU A 648 -3.74 -22.70 -3.52
N LEU A 649 -3.50 -21.40 -3.43
CA LEU A 649 -4.45 -20.39 -3.93
C LEU A 649 -4.71 -20.56 -5.43
N LEU A 650 -3.65 -20.80 -6.22
CA LEU A 650 -3.79 -21.08 -7.65
C LEU A 650 -4.60 -22.35 -7.91
N ASN A 651 -4.38 -23.42 -7.14
CA ASN A 651 -5.18 -24.64 -7.23
C ASN A 651 -6.66 -24.39 -6.87
N LEU A 652 -6.94 -23.59 -5.84
CA LEU A 652 -8.31 -23.21 -5.46
C LEU A 652 -9.01 -22.42 -6.56
N ILE A 653 -8.32 -21.48 -7.20
CA ILE A 653 -8.85 -20.71 -8.34
C ILE A 653 -9.11 -21.63 -9.55
N ARG A 654 -8.17 -22.52 -9.88
CA ARG A 654 -8.36 -23.49 -10.97
C ARG A 654 -9.49 -24.47 -10.68
N TYR A 655 -9.62 -24.93 -9.44
CA TYR A 655 -10.76 -25.74 -9.00
C TYR A 655 -12.09 -24.96 -9.07
N ALA A 656 -12.07 -23.67 -8.74
CA ALA A 656 -13.22 -22.80 -8.84
C ALA A 656 -13.75 -22.72 -10.28
N GLY A 657 -12.88 -22.49 -11.27
CA GLY A 657 -13.24 -22.42 -12.69
C GLY A 657 -13.27 -23.75 -13.45
N GLY A 658 -13.01 -24.89 -12.79
CA GLY A 658 -13.01 -26.21 -13.45
C GLY A 658 -11.81 -26.46 -14.36
N GLU A 659 -10.67 -25.84 -14.06
CA GLU A 659 -9.42 -25.90 -14.81
C GLU A 659 -8.32 -26.71 -14.08
N LEU A 660 -8.65 -27.45 -13.03
CA LEU A 660 -7.66 -28.19 -12.22
C LEU A 660 -6.89 -29.26 -13.02
N ASP A 661 -7.57 -29.90 -13.98
CA ASP A 661 -6.98 -30.91 -14.87
C ASP A 661 -6.23 -30.31 -16.08
N ASP A 662 -6.33 -29.00 -16.33
CA ASP A 662 -5.62 -28.33 -17.43
C ASP A 662 -4.24 -27.85 -16.96
N SER A 663 -3.22 -28.68 -17.16
CA SER A 663 -1.82 -28.46 -16.75
C SER A 663 -1.04 -27.51 -17.66
N LYS A 664 -1.64 -26.98 -18.73
CA LYS A 664 -0.90 -26.15 -19.68
C LYS A 664 -0.37 -24.89 -19.02
N TYR A 665 0.93 -24.65 -19.23
CA TYR A 665 1.65 -23.49 -18.70
C TYR A 665 1.56 -23.36 -17.18
N ILE A 666 1.44 -24.50 -16.49
CA ILE A 666 1.58 -24.64 -15.05
C ILE A 666 2.76 -25.57 -14.79
N THR A 667 3.62 -25.23 -13.82
CA THR A 667 4.78 -26.04 -13.44
C THR A 667 4.34 -27.20 -12.54
N ASP A 668 4.94 -28.38 -12.75
CA ASP A 668 4.78 -29.53 -11.86
C ASP A 668 5.43 -29.34 -10.47
N ASN A 669 6.35 -28.37 -10.34
CA ASN A 669 7.11 -28.10 -9.13
C ASN A 669 6.65 -26.78 -8.50
N LEU A 670 6.19 -26.83 -7.24
CA LEU A 670 5.66 -25.69 -6.50
C LEU A 670 6.68 -24.57 -6.26
N TYR A 671 7.98 -24.88 -6.26
CA TYR A 671 9.07 -23.90 -6.08
C TYR A 671 9.40 -23.13 -7.37
N THR A 672 8.73 -23.48 -8.47
CA THR A 672 8.92 -22.83 -9.77
C THR A 672 7.60 -22.26 -10.28
N GLU A 673 7.68 -21.16 -11.00
CA GLU A 673 6.55 -20.58 -11.74
C GLU A 673 6.95 -20.40 -13.21
N CYS A 674 5.97 -20.27 -14.10
CA CYS A 674 6.24 -19.96 -15.50
C CYS A 674 5.30 -18.91 -16.09
N ALA A 675 5.78 -18.24 -17.12
CA ALA A 675 5.00 -17.32 -17.95
C ALA A 675 5.28 -17.64 -19.42
N TYR A 676 4.22 -17.86 -20.19
CA TYR A 676 4.32 -18.13 -21.61
C TYR A 676 3.78 -16.94 -22.40
N TYR A 677 4.52 -16.46 -23.39
CA TYR A 677 4.15 -15.36 -24.28
C TYR A 677 3.82 -15.93 -25.66
N PRO A 678 2.53 -16.08 -26.02
CA PRO A 678 2.12 -16.78 -27.23
C PRO A 678 2.66 -16.16 -28.52
N GLU A 679 2.67 -14.83 -28.61
CA GLU A 679 3.02 -14.08 -29.82
C GLU A 679 4.51 -14.23 -30.18
N SER A 680 5.38 -14.32 -29.17
CA SER A 680 6.82 -14.54 -29.33
C SER A 680 7.21 -16.01 -29.19
N LYS A 681 6.28 -16.87 -28.77
CA LYS A 681 6.50 -18.27 -28.37
C LYS A 681 7.62 -18.42 -27.33
N ILE A 682 7.73 -17.48 -26.40
CA ILE A 682 8.74 -17.52 -25.35
C ILE A 682 8.12 -18.08 -24.08
N LEU A 683 8.76 -19.11 -23.52
CA LEU A 683 8.50 -19.63 -22.19
C LEU A 683 9.57 -19.11 -21.23
N VAL A 684 9.13 -18.44 -20.18
CA VAL A 684 9.95 -18.07 -19.04
C VAL A 684 9.63 -19.00 -17.89
N VAL A 685 10.66 -19.58 -17.26
CA VAL A 685 10.53 -20.37 -16.04
C VAL A 685 11.45 -19.77 -14.98
N ILE A 686 10.92 -19.57 -13.78
CA ILE A 686 11.63 -19.00 -12.65
C ILE A 686 11.69 -19.98 -11.49
N ASN A 687 12.82 -20.01 -10.78
CA ASN A 687 13.00 -20.77 -9.55
C ASN A 687 12.96 -19.82 -8.35
N ASN A 688 11.94 -19.91 -7.51
CA ASN A 688 11.74 -19.01 -6.37
C ASN A 688 12.37 -19.52 -5.07
N SER A 689 13.12 -20.63 -5.12
CA SER A 689 13.78 -21.24 -3.97
C SER A 689 15.30 -21.04 -3.96
N SER A 690 15.90 -21.31 -2.80
CA SER A 690 17.35 -21.32 -2.56
C SER A 690 18.08 -22.56 -3.10
N GLU A 691 17.36 -23.50 -3.70
CA GLU A 691 17.90 -24.79 -4.15
C GLU A 691 17.77 -24.94 -5.66
N THR A 692 18.58 -25.80 -6.26
CA THR A 692 18.41 -26.17 -7.67
C THR A 692 17.08 -26.90 -7.83
N GLN A 693 16.23 -26.43 -8.75
CA GLN A 693 14.93 -27.03 -9.01
C GLN A 693 14.87 -27.63 -10.39
N LYS A 694 14.31 -28.84 -10.47
CA LYS A 694 13.90 -29.46 -11.73
C LYS A 694 12.39 -29.29 -11.87
N THR A 695 11.94 -28.87 -13.04
CA THR A 695 10.51 -28.73 -13.33
C THR A 695 10.18 -29.09 -14.78
N SER A 696 8.94 -29.51 -14.99
CA SER A 696 8.35 -29.72 -16.30
C SER A 696 7.15 -28.79 -16.46
N VAL A 697 7.02 -28.22 -17.66
CA VAL A 697 5.86 -27.41 -18.06
C VAL A 697 5.21 -28.05 -19.27
N GLU A 698 3.92 -28.37 -19.17
CA GLU A 698 3.15 -28.81 -20.32
C GLU A 698 2.82 -27.62 -21.23
N THR A 699 3.08 -27.75 -22.51
CA THR A 699 2.82 -26.70 -23.51
C THR A 699 2.18 -27.31 -24.75
N GLU A 700 1.63 -26.48 -25.63
CA GLU A 700 1.14 -26.95 -26.93
C GLU A 700 2.25 -27.54 -27.84
N PHE A 701 3.52 -27.29 -27.53
CA PHE A 701 4.69 -27.83 -28.23
C PHE A 701 5.33 -29.03 -27.51
N GLY A 702 4.61 -29.65 -26.57
CA GLY A 702 5.08 -30.76 -25.76
C GLY A 702 5.69 -30.33 -24.42
N VAL A 703 6.07 -31.31 -23.61
CA VAL A 703 6.58 -31.09 -22.26
C VAL A 703 7.99 -30.48 -22.31
N GLN A 704 8.18 -29.35 -21.63
CA GLN A 704 9.46 -28.68 -21.48
C GLN A 704 10.04 -28.98 -20.10
N THR A 705 11.09 -29.82 -20.03
CA THR A 705 11.80 -30.11 -18.78
C THR A 705 13.05 -29.26 -18.66
N LEU A 706 13.22 -28.63 -17.50
CA LEU A 706 14.27 -27.67 -17.21
C LEU A 706 14.87 -27.93 -15.83
N GLU A 707 16.14 -27.55 -15.66
CA GLU A 707 16.83 -27.49 -14.37
C GLU A 707 17.31 -26.05 -14.19
N LEU A 708 16.95 -25.43 -13.06
CA LEU A 708 17.21 -24.04 -12.76
C LEU A 708 18.05 -23.93 -11.49
N ALA A 709 19.09 -23.10 -11.54
CA ALA A 709 19.87 -22.75 -10.36
C ALA A 709 19.00 -22.00 -9.33
N PRO A 710 19.43 -21.94 -8.05
CA PRO A 710 18.77 -21.14 -7.02
C PRO A 710 18.46 -19.72 -7.49
N TYR A 711 17.22 -19.28 -7.26
CA TYR A 711 16.77 -17.93 -7.60
C TYR A 711 16.92 -17.52 -9.07
N ASP A 712 17.09 -18.47 -9.99
CA ASP A 712 17.43 -18.18 -11.38
C ASP A 712 16.20 -18.13 -12.30
N THR A 713 16.41 -17.56 -13.49
CA THR A 713 15.40 -17.39 -14.54
C THR A 713 15.91 -18.03 -15.84
N VAL A 714 15.08 -18.84 -16.50
CA VAL A 714 15.36 -19.38 -17.84
C VAL A 714 14.33 -18.85 -18.81
N ILE A 715 14.79 -18.15 -19.85
CA ILE A 715 13.98 -17.64 -20.96
C ILE A 715 14.34 -18.43 -22.22
N LYS A 716 13.35 -19.09 -22.84
CA LYS A 716 13.57 -19.87 -24.05
C LYS A 716 12.41 -19.76 -25.04
N THR A 717 12.73 -19.72 -26.32
CA THR A 717 11.75 -19.95 -27.39
C THR A 717 11.33 -21.42 -27.39
N ILE A 718 10.03 -21.67 -27.56
CA ILE A 718 9.44 -23.01 -27.72
C ILE A 718 8.68 -23.11 -29.05
N GLY A 719 8.57 -24.33 -29.57
CA GLY A 719 8.08 -24.59 -30.93
C GLY A 719 9.20 -24.50 -31.95
#